data_AF-A0A4Y9Z0Y5-F1
#
_entry.id   AF-A0A4Y9Z0Y5-F1
#
_cell.length_a   1.000
_cell.length_b   1.000
_cell.length_c   1.000
_cell.angle_alpha   90.00
_cell.angle_beta   90.00
_cell.angle_gamma   90.00
#
_symmetry.space_group_name_H-M   'P 1'
#
loop_
_entity.id
_entity.type
_entity.pdbx_description
1 polymer ?
#
loop_
_entity_poly.entity_id
_entity_poly.type
_entity_poly.pdbx_seq_one_letter_code
_entity_poly.pdbx_strand_id
1 'polypeptide(L)'
;MPLSGKNYLEDPRGDAPYFRTLADLDEWASKHHNKLDGLLPYVKRRSATDATVQSRGRLLVCHDYKGGYTETPSGLAYTFNFWSYCDTFIRIFEHDAGQQDCLRLLVGRLPKSKTGSAAPSADNSLPLSPHYAKVLADLAYQRGFDGYLLNVEVPLIGRVEQSRALAAWIGILESELKRKVGSHAHTIWYDSVVVTGDLRWQDRLNNYNLPFFLPSSGFFTNYTWRPDYPSLTAQYFFSLEPSLMCIPKRLQDIYVGIDVWGRGQHGGGGFGSYRSLAHIDPEFLGLSVALFGPGWSWETEQDKPGFSWETWWAYERKLWLGPQTRGEAVEVPPHKPRAGEPDCEHGEFTPITAFFPRQAPPNPRELPFLTYFSPGVGYAWFVDGAQLYQTKAGWTDLDKTTSLGDLVWPRPELQWADNKGELPLPAASTSLSMTDAWLGGSSLQVVLSLPAQEHEDAASRCVWIPVQTLAFTPNVSYTVNLVYKVAPNSLPDLEVAPSVRTLGDSPPVSFDIKQKTPQSSGLQRGWSTFSIDVILSAAIDVEILLGLMSVLPTPLTQAPSVHAHQPKILWADYALQPNRVADAQFSGTLSWEIAASLGPMTSTALSGDPEDPRPLWTLNGTFPSFAFFNVYVQAYPSAGSIGSPESAIWIGTTGLDGRRNALRIDPACLPSTVSAAKTVRFYVQGVTDRGTVLTWDNCVFVDVTSG
;
A
#
# COMPACT_ATOMS: atom_id res chain seq x y z
N MET A 1 12.52 7.23 -0.35
CA MET A 1 12.14 8.65 -0.48
C MET A 1 12.86 9.31 -1.63
N PRO A 2 12.16 10.11 -2.45
CA PRO A 2 12.79 11.06 -3.36
C PRO A 2 13.51 12.14 -2.53
N LEU A 3 14.85 12.17 -2.62
CA LEU A 3 15.77 13.13 -2.00
C LEU A 3 16.74 13.66 -3.07
N SER A 4 17.14 14.93 -3.03
CA SER A 4 18.05 15.53 -4.03
C SER A 4 19.53 15.24 -3.74
N GLY A 5 19.91 13.96 -3.67
CA GLY A 5 21.24 13.56 -3.26
C GLY A 5 21.70 12.21 -3.79
N LYS A 6 22.87 11.79 -3.34
CA LYS A 6 23.43 10.44 -3.50
C LYS A 6 24.14 10.06 -2.21
N ASN A 7 24.12 8.77 -1.87
CA ASN A 7 24.85 8.22 -0.71
C ASN A 7 24.46 8.90 0.62
N TYR A 8 23.20 9.36 0.73
CA TYR A 8 22.62 9.78 1.99
C TYR A 8 22.46 8.58 2.95
N LEU A 9 22.33 8.85 4.24
CA LEU A 9 22.23 7.84 5.30
C LEU A 9 21.14 6.79 5.00
N GLU A 10 21.56 5.54 4.81
CA GLU A 10 20.69 4.39 4.48
C GLU A 10 19.65 4.11 5.58
N ASP A 11 20.01 4.38 6.84
CA ASP A 11 19.10 4.40 7.99
C ASP A 11 19.01 5.82 8.58
N PRO A 12 17.95 6.58 8.28
CA PRO A 12 17.75 7.91 8.86
C PRO A 12 17.33 7.88 10.34
N ARG A 13 16.94 6.72 10.91
CA ARG A 13 16.52 6.58 12.31
C ARG A 13 17.67 6.22 13.26
N GLY A 14 18.61 5.39 12.82
CA GLY A 14 19.57 4.71 13.70
C GLY A 14 18.98 3.46 14.39
N ASP A 15 17.92 2.89 13.82
CA ASP A 15 17.21 1.70 14.29
C ASP A 15 17.63 0.50 13.43
N ALA A 16 18.24 -0.52 14.05
CA ALA A 16 18.61 -1.75 13.34
C ALA A 16 17.38 -2.36 12.62
N PRO A 17 17.49 -2.71 11.32
CA PRO A 17 16.33 -3.15 10.52
C PRO A 17 15.77 -4.52 10.94
N TYR A 18 16.57 -5.32 11.67
CA TYR A 18 16.19 -6.60 12.26
C TYR A 18 16.91 -6.81 13.59
N PHE A 19 16.41 -7.76 14.39
CA PHE A 19 17.07 -8.25 15.61
C PHE A 19 17.81 -9.56 15.30
N ARG A 20 19.03 -9.74 15.79
CA ARG A 20 19.80 -10.99 15.61
C ARG A 20 19.45 -12.03 16.68
N THR A 21 19.03 -11.58 17.86
CA THR A 21 18.60 -12.43 18.97
C THR A 21 17.39 -11.87 19.70
N LEU A 22 16.67 -12.70 20.46
CA LEU A 22 15.65 -12.21 21.40
C LEU A 22 16.24 -11.37 22.55
N ALA A 23 17.56 -11.33 22.74
CA ALA A 23 18.20 -10.40 23.67
C ALA A 23 18.28 -8.96 23.13
N ASP A 24 18.43 -8.80 21.82
CA ASP A 24 18.42 -7.49 21.15
C ASP A 24 17.01 -6.90 21.23
N LEU A 25 16.00 -7.75 21.01
CA LEU A 25 14.58 -7.41 21.20
C LEU A 25 14.27 -7.05 22.67
N ASP A 26 14.87 -7.74 23.65
CA ASP A 26 14.81 -7.37 25.08
C ASP A 26 15.50 -6.03 25.40
N GLU A 27 16.54 -5.64 24.65
CA GLU A 27 17.19 -4.33 24.82
C GLU A 27 16.32 -3.23 24.18
N TRP A 28 15.81 -3.45 22.97
CA TRP A 28 14.85 -2.56 22.33
C TRP A 28 13.63 -2.32 23.22
N ALA A 29 13.00 -3.38 23.73
CA ALA A 29 11.86 -3.30 24.64
C ALA A 29 12.17 -2.70 26.02
N SER A 30 13.44 -2.51 26.38
CA SER A 30 13.84 -1.83 27.62
C SER A 30 13.93 -0.30 27.50
N LYS A 31 13.83 0.22 26.27
CA LYS A 31 13.83 1.66 25.96
C LYS A 31 12.39 2.13 25.70
N HIS A 32 12.10 3.40 25.99
CA HIS A 32 10.79 3.97 25.67
C HIS A 32 10.73 4.36 24.19
N HIS A 33 9.73 3.83 23.47
CA HIS A 33 9.50 4.09 22.05
C HIS A 33 8.09 4.65 21.85
N ASN A 34 8.00 5.75 21.09
CA ASN A 34 6.72 6.26 20.63
C ASN A 34 6.27 5.46 19.39
N LYS A 35 4.95 5.33 19.20
CA LYS A 35 4.41 4.94 17.89
C LYS A 35 4.79 6.00 16.85
N LEU A 36 5.17 5.55 15.65
CA LEU A 36 5.47 6.44 14.52
C LEU A 36 4.19 7.19 14.07
N ASP A 37 4.28 8.50 13.84
CA ASP A 37 3.13 9.37 13.58
C ASP A 37 2.83 9.58 12.09
N GLY A 38 3.77 9.22 11.20
CA GLY A 38 3.58 9.19 9.74
C GLY A 38 2.83 7.96 9.23
N LEU A 39 2.54 6.97 10.09
CA LEU A 39 1.87 5.74 9.70
C LEU A 39 0.41 5.97 9.27
N LEU A 40 0.04 5.48 8.09
CA LEU A 40 -1.36 5.36 7.70
C LEU A 40 -2.07 4.32 8.60
N PRO A 41 -3.24 4.63 9.17
CA PRO A 41 -4.01 3.65 9.95
C PRO A 41 -4.66 2.62 9.02
N TYR A 42 -4.79 1.37 9.48
CA TYR A 42 -5.61 0.38 8.80
C TYR A 42 -7.08 0.86 8.72
N VAL A 43 -7.59 1.04 7.50
CA VAL A 43 -9.01 1.31 7.23
C VAL A 43 -9.56 0.15 6.41
N LYS A 44 -10.61 -0.49 6.92
CA LYS A 44 -11.19 -1.68 6.30
C LYS A 44 -11.85 -1.32 4.96
N ARG A 45 -11.52 -2.06 3.89
CA ARG A 45 -12.30 -2.03 2.64
C ARG A 45 -13.74 -2.48 2.90
N ARG A 46 -14.71 -1.95 2.15
CA ARG A 46 -16.07 -2.51 2.21
C ARG A 46 -16.06 -3.93 1.67
N SER A 47 -16.47 -4.88 2.50
CA SER A 47 -16.76 -6.25 2.06
C SER A 47 -17.88 -6.20 1.01
N ALA A 48 -17.76 -7.00 -0.05
CA ALA A 48 -18.82 -7.15 -1.05
C ALA A 48 -20.13 -7.58 -0.35
N THR A 49 -21.26 -7.00 -0.76
CA THR A 49 -22.58 -7.34 -0.20
C THR A 49 -23.10 -8.69 -0.68
N ASP A 50 -22.53 -9.22 -1.76
CA ASP A 50 -22.83 -10.54 -2.31
C ASP A 50 -22.16 -11.65 -1.47
N ALA A 51 -22.98 -12.58 -0.98
CA ALA A 51 -22.52 -13.73 -0.20
C ALA A 51 -21.63 -14.68 -1.02
N THR A 52 -21.83 -14.79 -2.35
CA THR A 52 -21.01 -15.63 -3.23
C THR A 52 -19.58 -15.09 -3.36
N VAL A 53 -19.40 -13.76 -3.28
CA VAL A 53 -18.08 -13.13 -3.24
C VAL A 53 -17.45 -13.26 -1.85
N GLN A 54 -18.24 -13.29 -0.78
CA GLN A 54 -17.74 -13.52 0.58
C GLN A 54 -17.25 -14.97 0.83
N SER A 55 -17.73 -15.94 0.05
CA SER A 55 -17.25 -17.33 0.08
C SER A 55 -16.00 -17.60 -0.75
N ARG A 56 -15.55 -16.65 -1.59
CA ARG A 56 -14.32 -16.81 -2.37
C ARG A 56 -13.07 -16.80 -1.47
N GLY A 57 -12.06 -17.54 -1.92
CA GLY A 57 -10.73 -17.53 -1.32
C GLY A 57 -10.05 -16.17 -1.43
N ARG A 58 -9.14 -15.93 -0.49
CA ARG A 58 -8.34 -14.70 -0.37
C ARG A 58 -6.95 -14.89 -0.94
N LEU A 59 -6.30 -13.78 -1.29
CA LEU A 59 -4.88 -13.79 -1.64
C LEU A 59 -4.02 -13.23 -0.51
N LEU A 60 -3.17 -14.09 0.03
CA LEU A 60 -2.02 -13.74 0.84
C LEU A 60 -0.79 -13.69 -0.07
N VAL A 61 -0.06 -12.58 -0.05
CA VAL A 61 1.21 -12.43 -0.78
C VAL A 61 2.36 -12.51 0.23
N CYS A 62 3.19 -13.54 0.10
CA CYS A 62 4.34 -13.77 0.97
C CYS A 62 5.63 -13.37 0.24
N HIS A 63 5.99 -12.11 0.40
CA HIS A 63 7.00 -11.42 -0.39
C HIS A 63 8.41 -11.63 0.19
N ASP A 64 8.92 -12.83 -0.01
CA ASP A 64 10.37 -13.05 -0.13
C ASP A 64 10.90 -12.28 -1.35
N TYR A 65 12.01 -11.58 -1.14
CA TYR A 65 12.71 -10.76 -2.12
C TYR A 65 14.16 -10.54 -1.66
N LYS A 66 15.11 -10.98 -2.48
CA LYS A 66 16.56 -10.79 -2.26
C LYS A 66 17.07 -11.19 -0.87
N GLY A 67 16.46 -12.19 -0.23
CA GLY A 67 16.82 -12.65 1.11
C GLY A 67 16.53 -11.65 2.24
N GLY A 68 15.57 -10.74 2.05
CA GLY A 68 15.12 -9.81 3.11
C GLY A 68 15.35 -8.33 2.81
N TYR A 69 15.09 -7.88 1.59
CA TYR A 69 15.11 -6.45 1.19
C TYR A 69 16.48 -5.77 1.36
N THR A 70 17.46 -6.21 0.57
CA THR A 70 18.85 -5.75 0.60
C THR A 70 19.15 -4.56 -0.33
N GLU A 71 18.13 -4.00 -0.98
CA GLU A 71 18.24 -2.83 -1.87
C GLU A 71 18.51 -1.50 -1.14
N THR A 72 19.24 -0.58 -1.80
CA THR A 72 19.44 0.78 -1.28
C THR A 72 18.23 1.67 -1.60
N PRO A 73 17.89 2.67 -0.75
CA PRO A 73 16.70 3.52 -0.95
C PRO A 73 16.68 4.36 -2.26
N SER A 74 17.82 4.50 -2.94
CA SER A 74 17.97 5.16 -4.24
C SER A 74 18.14 4.20 -5.43
N GLY A 75 18.07 2.89 -5.20
CA GLY A 75 18.20 1.87 -6.24
C GLY A 75 16.89 1.56 -6.98
N LEU A 76 17.03 0.84 -8.10
CA LEU A 76 15.92 0.16 -8.76
C LEU A 76 15.41 -0.96 -7.84
N ALA A 77 14.12 -0.94 -7.50
CA ALA A 77 13.49 -1.92 -6.62
C ALA A 77 12.10 -2.34 -7.10
N TYR A 78 11.66 -3.53 -6.67
CA TYR A 78 10.32 -4.07 -6.91
C TYR A 78 9.24 -3.22 -6.22
N THR A 79 8.10 -3.01 -6.90
CA THR A 79 6.94 -2.29 -6.33
C THR A 79 5.65 -3.10 -6.47
N PHE A 80 5.11 -3.61 -5.36
CA PHE A 80 3.80 -4.27 -5.39
C PHE A 80 2.71 -3.24 -5.68
N ASN A 81 1.86 -3.54 -6.67
CA ASN A 81 0.80 -2.62 -7.12
C ASN A 81 -0.58 -3.30 -7.28
N PHE A 82 -0.69 -4.62 -7.11
CA PHE A 82 -1.95 -5.38 -7.24
C PHE A 82 -2.77 -5.40 -5.94
N TRP A 83 -2.69 -4.32 -5.17
CA TRP A 83 -3.28 -4.21 -3.83
C TRP A 83 -4.78 -4.52 -3.79
N SER A 84 -5.52 -4.18 -4.84
CA SER A 84 -6.97 -4.45 -4.97
C SER A 84 -7.32 -5.96 -4.95
N TYR A 85 -6.37 -6.84 -5.21
CA TYR A 85 -6.57 -8.30 -5.17
C TYR A 85 -5.94 -8.97 -3.94
N CYS A 86 -5.09 -8.25 -3.20
CA CYS A 86 -4.37 -8.76 -2.03
C CYS A 86 -5.15 -8.46 -0.73
N ASP A 87 -5.37 -9.50 0.08
CA ASP A 87 -5.99 -9.43 1.41
C ASP A 87 -4.95 -9.30 2.54
N THR A 88 -3.74 -9.83 2.35
CA THR A 88 -2.67 -9.82 3.35
C THR A 88 -1.31 -9.87 2.67
N PHE A 89 -0.44 -8.90 2.96
CA PHE A 89 0.91 -8.82 2.40
C PHE A 89 1.94 -9.02 3.52
N ILE A 90 2.82 -10.00 3.36
CA ILE A 90 3.82 -10.40 4.35
C ILE A 90 5.20 -10.09 3.78
N ARG A 91 6.00 -9.33 4.53
CA ARG A 91 7.42 -9.11 4.26
C ARG A 91 8.22 -10.20 4.97
N ILE A 92 9.07 -10.93 4.25
CA ILE A 92 9.99 -11.91 4.85
C ILE A 92 11.33 -11.23 5.16
N PHE A 93 11.93 -11.64 6.27
CA PHE A 93 13.32 -11.38 6.65
C PHE A 93 13.87 -12.69 7.24
N GLU A 94 14.94 -13.23 6.67
CA GLU A 94 15.50 -14.53 7.07
C GLU A 94 16.72 -14.38 7.99
N HIS A 95 16.89 -15.27 8.97
CA HIS A 95 18.06 -15.29 9.85
C HIS A 95 18.33 -16.68 10.44
N ASP A 96 19.59 -17.13 10.43
CA ASP A 96 20.03 -18.49 10.78
C ASP A 96 19.97 -18.86 12.29
N ALA A 97 19.13 -18.18 13.08
CA ALA A 97 19.10 -18.26 14.55
C ALA A 97 17.79 -18.89 15.11
N GLY A 98 17.46 -20.11 14.69
CA GLY A 98 16.20 -20.76 15.06
C GLY A 98 16.15 -21.37 16.47
N GLN A 99 16.85 -22.48 16.71
CA GLN A 99 16.44 -23.46 17.72
C GLN A 99 16.53 -22.99 19.19
N GLN A 100 17.52 -22.18 19.57
CA GLN A 100 17.65 -21.67 20.94
C GLN A 100 16.62 -20.57 21.22
N ASP A 101 16.42 -19.65 20.28
CA ASP A 101 15.43 -18.58 20.41
C ASP A 101 13.99 -19.13 20.35
N CYS A 102 13.71 -20.21 19.60
CA CYS A 102 12.41 -20.90 19.66
C CYS A 102 12.05 -21.48 21.05
N LEU A 103 13.02 -21.84 21.89
CA LEU A 103 12.74 -22.21 23.29
C LEU A 103 12.58 -20.96 24.17
N ARG A 104 13.47 -19.97 23.99
CA ARG A 104 13.44 -18.69 24.72
C ARG A 104 12.13 -17.92 24.48
N LEU A 105 11.57 -17.98 23.28
CA LEU A 105 10.28 -17.41 22.89
C LEU A 105 9.16 -17.83 23.86
N LEU A 106 9.15 -19.10 24.26
CA LEU A 106 8.15 -19.72 25.11
C LEU A 106 8.41 -19.45 26.60
N VAL A 107 9.64 -19.62 27.08
CA VAL A 107 9.97 -19.45 28.51
C VAL A 107 10.16 -17.98 28.92
N GLY A 108 10.35 -17.08 27.96
CA GLY A 108 10.52 -15.65 28.18
C GLY A 108 11.93 -15.22 28.57
N ARG A 109 12.04 -14.00 29.10
CA ARG A 109 13.33 -13.37 29.46
C ARG A 109 13.98 -14.06 30.65
N LEU A 110 15.18 -14.59 30.44
CA LEU A 110 15.97 -15.23 31.49
C LEU A 110 16.40 -14.22 32.58
N PRO A 111 16.34 -14.59 33.88
CA PRO A 111 16.71 -13.68 34.97
C PRO A 111 18.23 -13.44 35.03
N LYS A 112 18.63 -12.20 35.33
CA LYS A 112 20.04 -11.85 35.62
C LYS A 112 20.47 -12.24 37.05
N SER A 113 19.53 -12.51 37.96
CA SER A 113 19.83 -12.96 39.32
C SER A 113 20.28 -14.42 39.32
N LYS A 114 21.27 -14.74 40.16
CA LYS A 114 21.71 -16.12 40.46
C LYS A 114 21.06 -16.69 41.74
N THR A 115 20.17 -15.93 42.37
CA THR A 115 19.47 -16.30 43.61
C THR A 115 17.96 -16.07 43.48
N GLY A 116 17.16 -16.86 44.18
CA GLY A 116 15.70 -16.72 44.20
C GLY A 116 14.97 -17.30 42.98
N SER A 117 15.58 -18.24 42.25
CA SER A 117 14.88 -19.01 41.22
C SER A 117 13.65 -19.73 41.80
N ALA A 118 12.56 -19.77 41.04
CA ALA A 118 11.41 -20.62 41.37
C ALA A 118 11.82 -22.10 41.41
N ALA A 119 11.13 -22.91 42.22
CA ALA A 119 11.32 -24.35 42.19
C ALA A 119 10.93 -24.92 40.81
N PRO A 120 11.69 -25.88 40.25
CA PRO A 120 11.34 -26.51 38.98
C PRO A 120 10.03 -27.30 39.11
N SER A 121 9.23 -27.36 38.05
CA SER A 121 8.01 -28.15 38.01
C SER A 121 8.31 -29.63 38.19
N ALA A 122 7.66 -30.28 39.17
CA ALA A 122 7.91 -31.68 39.51
C ALA A 122 7.41 -32.69 38.44
N ASP A 123 6.69 -32.21 37.43
CA ASP A 123 6.08 -32.96 36.33
C ASP A 123 6.81 -32.79 34.98
N ASN A 124 7.97 -32.10 34.97
CA ASN A 124 8.70 -31.69 33.76
C ASN A 124 7.91 -30.77 32.80
N SER A 125 6.84 -30.10 33.25
CA SER A 125 6.09 -29.15 32.41
C SER A 125 6.96 -27.96 31.97
N LEU A 126 6.80 -27.54 30.71
CA LEU A 126 7.51 -26.39 30.15
C LEU A 126 6.87 -25.08 30.65
N PRO A 127 7.60 -24.16 31.32
CA PRO A 127 7.05 -22.88 31.74
C PRO A 127 6.74 -22.00 30.52
N LEU A 128 5.52 -21.45 30.47
CA LEU A 128 5.05 -20.57 29.40
C LEU A 128 4.96 -19.12 29.88
N SER A 129 5.54 -18.20 29.11
CA SER A 129 5.63 -16.77 29.42
C SER A 129 5.02 -15.92 28.31
N PRO A 130 4.14 -14.95 28.64
CA PRO A 130 3.57 -14.02 27.66
C PRO A 130 4.53 -12.89 27.24
N HIS A 131 5.79 -12.91 27.71
CA HIS A 131 6.74 -11.80 27.54
C HIS A 131 6.97 -11.43 26.07
N TYR A 132 7.46 -12.37 25.25
CA TYR A 132 7.75 -12.05 23.85
C TYR A 132 6.49 -11.84 23.01
N ALA A 133 5.37 -12.51 23.31
CA ALA A 133 4.08 -12.21 22.69
C ALA A 133 3.65 -10.74 22.90
N LYS A 134 3.81 -10.21 24.12
CA LYS A 134 3.56 -8.79 24.44
C LYS A 134 4.52 -7.85 23.71
N VAL A 135 5.82 -8.15 23.74
CA VAL A 135 6.84 -7.32 23.08
C VAL A 135 6.66 -7.28 21.56
N LEU A 136 6.29 -8.40 20.93
CA LEU A 136 5.97 -8.47 19.50
C LEU A 136 4.67 -7.71 19.16
N ALA A 137 3.65 -7.76 20.01
CA ALA A 137 2.43 -6.97 19.84
C ALA A 137 2.68 -5.46 20.03
N ASP A 138 3.60 -5.08 20.93
CA ASP A 138 4.07 -3.70 21.09
C ASP A 138 4.88 -3.20 19.89
N LEU A 139 5.77 -4.02 19.33
CA LEU A 139 6.52 -3.72 18.10
C LEU A 139 5.58 -3.51 16.90
N ALA A 140 4.61 -4.41 16.72
CA ALA A 140 3.58 -4.31 15.67
C ALA A 140 2.78 -3.00 15.79
N TYR A 141 2.31 -2.67 17.00
CA TYR A 141 1.58 -1.43 17.27
C TYR A 141 2.40 -0.16 16.99
N GLN A 142 3.67 -0.13 17.42
CA GLN A 142 4.54 1.05 17.31
C GLN A 142 5.05 1.28 15.88
N ARG A 143 5.30 0.21 15.11
CA ARG A 143 5.81 0.27 13.74
C ARG A 143 4.72 0.20 12.67
N GLY A 144 3.47 -0.10 13.05
CA GLY A 144 2.31 0.04 12.16
C GLY A 144 2.04 -1.13 11.23
N PHE A 145 2.26 -2.37 11.68
CA PHE A 145 1.96 -3.58 10.90
C PHE A 145 1.06 -4.55 11.66
N ASP A 146 0.30 -5.35 10.93
CA ASP A 146 -0.89 -6.03 11.46
C ASP A 146 -0.61 -7.38 12.13
N GLY A 147 0.65 -7.80 12.31
CA GLY A 147 1.00 -9.03 13.00
C GLY A 147 2.10 -9.84 12.29
N TYR A 148 2.05 -11.17 12.38
CA TYR A 148 3.18 -12.05 12.07
C TYR A 148 2.78 -13.34 11.35
N LEU A 149 3.63 -13.76 10.41
CA LEU A 149 3.78 -15.15 10.01
C LEU A 149 4.71 -15.85 10.98
N LEU A 150 4.31 -17.03 11.47
CA LEU A 150 5.13 -17.89 12.30
C LEU A 150 5.58 -19.08 11.47
N ASN A 151 6.83 -19.03 11.00
CA ASN A 151 7.52 -20.17 10.41
C ASN A 151 8.57 -20.71 11.39
N VAL A 152 8.53 -22.01 11.70
CA VAL A 152 9.37 -22.66 12.71
C VAL A 152 10.07 -23.85 12.07
N GLU A 153 11.05 -23.59 11.20
CA GLU A 153 11.81 -24.61 10.48
C GLU A 153 12.94 -25.25 11.31
N VAL A 154 12.66 -25.54 12.59
CA VAL A 154 13.60 -26.20 13.51
C VAL A 154 12.87 -27.26 14.36
N PRO A 155 13.40 -28.50 14.46
CA PRO A 155 12.84 -29.50 15.36
C PRO A 155 12.83 -29.04 16.82
N LEU A 156 11.71 -29.25 17.51
CA LEU A 156 11.52 -28.86 18.90
C LEU A 156 12.14 -29.91 19.82
N ILE A 157 13.25 -29.57 20.49
CA ILE A 157 13.98 -30.48 21.38
C ILE A 157 13.11 -30.98 22.55
N GLY A 158 12.22 -30.13 23.08
CA GLY A 158 11.25 -30.52 24.11
C GLY A 158 10.04 -31.32 23.58
N ARG A 159 10.04 -31.72 22.32
CA ARG A 159 9.04 -32.61 21.69
C ARG A 159 7.61 -32.14 21.95
N VAL A 160 6.70 -33.06 22.26
CA VAL A 160 5.26 -32.82 22.51
C VAL A 160 5.03 -31.72 23.55
N GLU A 161 5.87 -31.59 24.58
CA GLU A 161 5.73 -30.55 25.60
C GLU A 161 6.07 -29.15 25.07
N GLN A 162 7.12 -29.05 24.26
CA GLN A 162 7.44 -27.79 23.58
C GLN A 162 6.40 -27.46 22.49
N SER A 163 5.88 -28.46 21.76
CA SER A 163 4.75 -28.28 20.81
C SER A 163 3.50 -27.75 21.51
N ARG A 164 3.16 -28.32 22.69
CA ARG A 164 2.00 -27.92 23.50
C ARG A 164 2.15 -26.48 24.02
N ALA A 165 3.34 -26.12 24.50
CA ALA A 165 3.65 -24.75 24.91
C ALA A 165 3.63 -23.76 23.73
N LEU A 166 4.12 -24.17 22.55
CA LEU A 166 4.07 -23.35 21.33
C LEU A 166 2.63 -23.09 20.87
N ALA A 167 1.77 -24.11 20.81
CA ALA A 167 0.36 -23.95 20.51
C ALA A 167 -0.34 -22.96 21.47
N ALA A 168 -0.08 -23.07 22.77
CA ALA A 168 -0.59 -22.11 23.75
C ALA A 168 -0.02 -20.70 23.57
N TRP A 169 1.28 -20.57 23.24
CA TRP A 169 1.94 -19.28 22.99
C TRP A 169 1.36 -18.56 21.76
N ILE A 170 1.01 -19.28 20.70
CA ILE A 170 0.36 -18.72 19.49
C ILE A 170 -0.94 -17.99 19.88
N GLY A 171 -1.75 -18.58 20.78
CA GLY A 171 -2.98 -17.95 21.26
C GLY A 171 -2.74 -16.72 22.13
N ILE A 172 -1.64 -16.69 22.90
CA ILE A 172 -1.23 -15.50 23.65
C ILE A 172 -0.80 -14.38 22.68
N LEU A 173 -0.02 -14.68 21.65
CA LEU A 173 0.37 -13.69 20.62
C LEU A 173 -0.85 -13.14 19.90
N GLU A 174 -1.79 -14.00 19.49
CA GLU A 174 -3.04 -13.62 18.84
C GLU A 174 -3.81 -12.62 19.71
N SER A 175 -4.08 -12.98 20.97
CA SER A 175 -4.85 -12.14 21.89
C SER A 175 -4.15 -10.83 22.26
N GLU A 176 -2.82 -10.82 22.40
CA GLU A 176 -2.06 -9.59 22.64
C GLU A 176 -2.04 -8.67 21.40
N LEU A 177 -1.94 -9.22 20.19
CA LEU A 177 -2.08 -8.46 18.94
C LEU A 177 -3.49 -7.88 18.77
N LYS A 178 -4.55 -8.67 18.97
CA LYS A 178 -5.94 -8.19 18.92
C LYS A 178 -6.20 -7.06 19.92
N ARG A 179 -5.55 -7.11 21.09
CA ARG A 179 -5.64 -6.10 22.16
C ARG A 179 -4.80 -4.84 21.90
N LYS A 180 -3.65 -4.94 21.23
CA LYS A 180 -2.73 -3.82 20.97
C LYS A 180 -2.96 -3.13 19.64
N VAL A 181 -3.08 -3.90 18.56
CA VAL A 181 -3.16 -3.42 17.18
C VAL A 181 -4.63 -3.27 16.77
N GLY A 182 -5.43 -4.32 17.01
CA GLY A 182 -6.88 -4.30 16.84
C GLY A 182 -7.46 -5.59 16.27
N SER A 183 -8.77 -5.63 16.06
CA SER A 183 -9.49 -6.82 15.59
C SER A 183 -9.06 -7.34 14.21
N HIS A 184 -8.42 -6.50 13.41
CA HIS A 184 -7.85 -6.79 12.09
C HIS A 184 -6.48 -7.48 12.12
N ALA A 185 -5.82 -7.55 13.28
CA ALA A 185 -4.47 -8.12 13.39
C ALA A 185 -4.46 -9.64 13.17
N HIS A 186 -3.36 -10.20 12.64
CA HIS A 186 -3.26 -11.62 12.26
C HIS A 186 -2.01 -12.31 12.82
N THR A 187 -2.20 -13.52 13.36
CA THR A 187 -1.14 -14.50 13.57
C THR A 187 -1.35 -15.65 12.60
N ILE A 188 -0.41 -15.93 11.72
CA ILE A 188 -0.53 -17.01 10.71
C ILE A 188 0.47 -18.10 11.04
N TRP A 189 0.02 -19.36 11.12
CA TRP A 189 0.89 -20.51 11.33
C TRP A 189 1.30 -21.13 10.00
N TYR A 190 2.60 -21.32 9.76
CA TYR A 190 3.11 -22.06 8.60
C TYR A 190 3.31 -23.54 8.94
N ASP A 191 2.90 -24.41 8.02
CA ASP A 191 2.94 -25.88 8.11
C ASP A 191 4.36 -26.46 8.18
N SER A 192 5.00 -26.34 9.35
CA SER A 192 6.42 -26.64 9.59
C SER A 192 6.62 -27.78 10.59
N VAL A 193 6.61 -27.49 11.89
CA VAL A 193 6.65 -28.52 12.94
C VAL A 193 5.28 -29.13 13.22
N VAL A 194 5.26 -30.44 13.46
CA VAL A 194 4.07 -31.20 13.85
C VAL A 194 3.98 -31.41 15.37
N VAL A 195 2.83 -31.88 15.88
CA VAL A 195 2.57 -32.13 17.31
C VAL A 195 3.66 -32.91 18.06
N THR A 196 4.43 -33.79 17.41
CA THR A 196 5.55 -34.53 18.03
C THR A 196 6.80 -33.68 18.28
N GLY A 197 6.86 -32.48 17.71
CA GLY A 197 8.03 -31.60 17.69
C GLY A 197 9.01 -31.90 16.55
N ASP A 198 8.69 -32.83 15.65
CA ASP A 198 9.47 -33.03 14.41
C ASP A 198 9.17 -31.92 13.41
N LEU A 199 10.20 -31.45 12.70
CA LEU A 199 10.03 -30.62 11.50
C LEU A 199 9.57 -31.52 10.35
N ARG A 200 8.33 -31.37 9.91
CA ARG A 200 7.73 -32.22 8.88
C ARG A 200 6.48 -31.55 8.30
N TRP A 201 6.68 -30.71 7.28
CA TRP A 201 5.60 -30.16 6.45
C TRP A 201 4.59 -31.25 6.06
N GLN A 202 3.30 -30.94 6.12
CA GLN A 202 2.20 -31.88 5.86
C GLN A 202 1.52 -31.65 4.51
N ASP A 203 1.81 -30.52 3.85
CA ASP A 203 1.24 -30.06 2.58
C ASP A 203 -0.29 -29.86 2.61
N ARG A 204 -0.93 -29.97 3.79
CA ARG A 204 -2.37 -29.77 4.03
C ARG A 204 -2.70 -29.66 5.52
N LEU A 205 -3.88 -29.14 5.84
CA LEU A 205 -4.40 -29.19 7.21
C LEU A 205 -4.74 -30.64 7.58
N ASN A 206 -4.23 -31.12 8.72
CA ASN A 206 -4.55 -32.44 9.28
C ASN A 206 -4.36 -32.44 10.81
N ASN A 207 -4.54 -33.59 11.46
CA ASN A 207 -4.46 -33.72 12.93
C ASN A 207 -3.03 -33.47 13.51
N TYR A 208 -1.98 -33.49 12.68
CA TYR A 208 -0.59 -33.28 13.10
C TYR A 208 -0.19 -31.79 13.16
N ASN A 209 -0.95 -30.89 12.53
CA ASN A 209 -0.73 -29.44 12.56
C ASN A 209 -1.94 -28.63 13.08
N LEU A 210 -3.14 -29.21 13.16
CA LEU A 210 -4.36 -28.59 13.68
C LEU A 210 -4.18 -27.84 15.04
N PRO A 211 -3.45 -28.36 16.05
CA PRO A 211 -3.31 -27.65 17.34
C PRO A 211 -2.60 -26.30 17.26
N PHE A 212 -1.85 -26.02 16.18
CA PHE A 212 -1.25 -24.70 15.93
C PHE A 212 -2.18 -23.78 15.13
N PHE A 213 -3.05 -24.33 14.27
CA PHE A 213 -4.08 -23.57 13.55
C PHE A 213 -5.24 -23.12 14.44
N LEU A 214 -5.72 -23.95 15.38
CA LEU A 214 -6.82 -23.58 16.28
C LEU A 214 -6.60 -22.24 17.02
N PRO A 215 -5.44 -21.96 17.65
CA PRO A 215 -5.16 -20.70 18.33
C PRO A 215 -4.69 -19.56 17.41
N SER A 216 -4.34 -19.81 16.15
CA SER A 216 -3.90 -18.75 15.22
C SER A 216 -5.08 -17.96 14.63
N SER A 217 -4.80 -16.94 13.83
CA SER A 217 -5.80 -16.30 12.95
C SER A 217 -5.93 -17.00 11.59
N GLY A 218 -4.88 -17.69 11.12
CA GLY A 218 -4.89 -18.42 9.85
C GLY A 218 -3.81 -19.51 9.75
N PHE A 219 -3.90 -20.36 8.74
CA PHE A 219 -2.95 -21.44 8.45
C PHE A 219 -2.42 -21.32 7.02
N PHE A 220 -1.13 -21.50 6.82
CA PHE A 220 -0.45 -21.44 5.53
C PHE A 220 0.22 -22.80 5.29
N THR A 221 -0.23 -23.56 4.28
CA THR A 221 0.38 -24.85 3.93
C THR A 221 1.75 -24.69 3.29
N ASN A 222 2.59 -25.72 3.38
CA ASN A 222 3.71 -25.86 2.46
C ASN A 222 3.21 -26.01 1.00
N TYR A 223 4.11 -25.82 0.03
CA TYR A 223 3.82 -25.73 -1.40
C TYR A 223 4.14 -27.00 -2.21
N THR A 224 4.53 -28.12 -1.58
CA THR A 224 4.82 -29.38 -2.30
C THR A 224 3.62 -30.34 -2.43
N TRP A 225 2.42 -29.85 -2.14
CA TRP A 225 1.15 -30.60 -2.18
C TRP A 225 0.84 -31.27 -3.52
N ARG A 226 0.01 -32.33 -3.48
CA ARG A 226 -0.50 -33.08 -4.65
C ARG A 226 -1.89 -32.54 -5.07
N PRO A 227 -2.35 -32.72 -6.32
CA PRO A 227 -3.55 -32.05 -6.84
C PRO A 227 -4.86 -32.32 -6.08
N ASP A 228 -4.92 -33.40 -5.29
CA ASP A 228 -6.03 -33.78 -4.42
C ASP A 228 -5.99 -33.11 -3.02
N TYR A 229 -4.84 -32.57 -2.60
CA TYR A 229 -4.63 -32.06 -1.25
C TYR A 229 -5.47 -30.82 -0.89
N PRO A 230 -5.76 -29.86 -1.80
CA PRO A 230 -6.73 -28.80 -1.53
C PRO A 230 -8.11 -29.36 -1.18
N SER A 231 -8.64 -30.28 -1.97
CA SER A 231 -9.91 -30.97 -1.69
C SER A 231 -9.89 -31.73 -0.36
N LEU A 232 -8.79 -32.44 -0.05
CA LEU A 232 -8.62 -33.13 1.24
C LEU A 232 -8.48 -32.16 2.43
N THR A 233 -7.94 -30.95 2.21
CA THR A 233 -7.84 -29.88 3.21
C THR A 233 -9.23 -29.36 3.56
N ALA A 234 -10.05 -29.07 2.55
CA ALA A 234 -11.44 -28.62 2.74
C ALA A 234 -12.30 -29.70 3.42
N GLN A 235 -12.21 -30.95 2.95
CA GLN A 235 -12.90 -32.09 3.58
C GLN A 235 -12.51 -32.29 5.05
N TYR A 236 -11.20 -32.18 5.37
CA TYR A 236 -10.74 -32.27 6.75
C TYR A 236 -11.28 -31.11 7.59
N PHE A 237 -11.22 -29.87 7.08
CA PHE A 237 -11.77 -28.69 7.77
C PHE A 237 -13.27 -28.83 8.07
N PHE A 238 -14.08 -29.27 7.10
CA PHE A 238 -15.51 -29.49 7.30
C PHE A 238 -15.85 -30.69 8.21
N SER A 239 -14.88 -31.56 8.51
CA SER A 239 -15.05 -32.65 9.49
C SER A 239 -14.78 -32.23 10.94
N LEU A 240 -14.37 -30.98 11.19
CA LEU A 240 -14.06 -30.48 12.53
C LEU A 240 -15.31 -30.03 13.28
N GLU A 241 -15.49 -30.55 14.48
CA GLU A 241 -16.50 -30.08 15.43
C GLU A 241 -16.30 -28.58 15.75
N PRO A 242 -17.33 -27.71 15.59
CA PRO A 242 -17.21 -26.28 15.88
C PRO A 242 -16.82 -25.96 17.33
N SER A 243 -17.08 -26.89 18.27
CA SER A 243 -16.68 -26.79 19.67
C SER A 243 -15.16 -26.82 19.90
N LEU A 244 -14.37 -27.25 18.92
CA LEU A 244 -12.90 -27.18 18.95
C LEU A 244 -12.36 -25.76 18.71
N MET A 245 -13.20 -24.84 18.22
CA MET A 245 -12.77 -23.54 17.69
C MET A 245 -13.02 -22.41 18.70
N CYS A 246 -12.02 -22.11 19.54
CA CYS A 246 -12.07 -20.94 20.44
C CYS A 246 -12.14 -19.59 19.69
N ILE A 247 -11.66 -19.57 18.45
CA ILE A 247 -11.77 -18.46 17.49
C ILE A 247 -12.54 -19.01 16.28
N PRO A 248 -13.65 -18.39 15.82
CA PRO A 248 -14.39 -18.86 14.65
C PRO A 248 -13.50 -18.95 13.41
N LYS A 249 -13.45 -20.13 12.79
CA LYS A 249 -12.68 -20.39 11.56
C LYS A 249 -13.59 -20.50 10.35
N ARG A 250 -13.04 -20.20 9.18
CA ARG A 250 -13.64 -20.49 7.87
C ARG A 250 -12.59 -21.14 6.96
N LEU A 251 -13.05 -21.70 5.84
CA LEU A 251 -12.15 -22.29 4.84
C LEU A 251 -11.18 -21.25 4.25
N GLN A 252 -11.62 -19.99 4.11
CA GLN A 252 -10.82 -18.86 3.63
C GLN A 252 -9.73 -18.41 4.63
N ASP A 253 -9.68 -19.00 5.83
CA ASP A 253 -8.61 -18.75 6.81
C ASP A 253 -7.48 -19.81 6.71
N ILE A 254 -7.61 -20.74 5.74
CA ILE A 254 -6.56 -21.65 5.26
C ILE A 254 -6.07 -21.15 3.91
N TYR A 255 -4.77 -20.85 3.83
CA TYR A 255 -4.06 -20.40 2.65
C TYR A 255 -3.17 -21.53 2.11
N VAL A 256 -3.49 -22.07 0.94
CA VAL A 256 -2.68 -23.11 0.31
C VAL A 256 -1.48 -22.45 -0.39
N GLY A 257 -0.28 -22.93 -0.10
CA GLY A 257 0.97 -22.32 -0.54
C GLY A 257 1.26 -22.52 -2.03
N ILE A 258 1.72 -21.46 -2.70
CA ILE A 258 2.28 -21.50 -4.06
C ILE A 258 3.66 -20.81 -4.03
N ASP A 259 4.73 -21.55 -4.29
CA ASP A 259 6.05 -20.99 -4.58
C ASP A 259 6.14 -20.55 -6.05
N VAL A 260 6.29 -19.25 -6.29
CA VAL A 260 6.45 -18.69 -7.65
C VAL A 260 7.78 -19.12 -8.29
N TRP A 261 8.78 -19.56 -7.53
CA TRP A 261 9.99 -20.17 -8.10
C TRP A 261 9.78 -21.63 -8.57
N GLY A 262 8.66 -22.26 -8.21
CA GLY A 262 8.30 -23.61 -8.66
C GLY A 262 9.09 -24.76 -8.02
N ARG A 263 9.70 -24.55 -6.86
CA ARG A 263 10.56 -25.53 -6.16
C ARG A 263 9.76 -26.72 -5.65
N GLY A 264 9.66 -27.78 -6.47
CA GLY A 264 8.98 -29.04 -6.10
C GLY A 264 7.44 -28.98 -6.10
N GLN A 265 6.86 -27.85 -6.49
CA GLN A 265 5.43 -27.56 -6.56
C GLN A 265 4.71 -28.24 -7.74
N HIS A 266 3.41 -28.52 -7.59
CA HIS A 266 2.53 -28.89 -8.70
C HIS A 266 2.34 -27.73 -9.71
N GLY A 267 2.31 -28.02 -11.02
CA GLY A 267 2.10 -27.04 -12.09
C GLY A 267 3.37 -26.32 -12.57
N GLY A 268 4.31 -26.05 -11.66
CA GLY A 268 5.53 -25.26 -11.89
C GLY A 268 5.42 -23.82 -11.36
N GLY A 269 6.48 -23.02 -11.56
CA GLY A 269 6.56 -21.62 -11.11
C GLY A 269 6.30 -20.59 -12.21
N GLY A 270 6.43 -19.30 -11.86
CA GLY A 270 6.26 -18.16 -12.76
C GLY A 270 4.88 -18.16 -13.42
N PHE A 271 4.86 -17.99 -14.74
CA PHE A 271 3.63 -18.15 -15.54
C PHE A 271 2.98 -19.55 -15.46
N GLY A 272 3.64 -20.56 -14.87
CA GLY A 272 3.05 -21.88 -14.58
C GLY A 272 2.11 -21.92 -13.38
N SER A 273 2.18 -20.91 -12.49
CA SER A 273 1.48 -20.91 -11.18
C SER A 273 -0.06 -20.95 -11.29
N TYR A 274 -0.64 -20.58 -12.43
CA TYR A 274 -2.08 -20.65 -12.69
C TYR A 274 -2.64 -22.08 -12.60
N ARG A 275 -1.81 -23.09 -12.90
CA ARG A 275 -2.15 -24.52 -12.79
C ARG A 275 -2.40 -24.90 -11.34
N SER A 276 -1.55 -24.38 -10.45
CA SER A 276 -1.66 -24.55 -9.00
C SER A 276 -2.87 -23.78 -8.46
N LEU A 277 -3.10 -22.54 -8.91
CA LEU A 277 -4.29 -21.74 -8.57
C LEU A 277 -5.60 -22.46 -8.95
N ALA A 278 -5.66 -23.07 -10.13
CA ALA A 278 -6.83 -23.83 -10.59
C ALA A 278 -7.13 -25.10 -9.75
N HIS A 279 -6.13 -25.70 -9.10
CA HIS A 279 -6.34 -26.83 -8.17
C HIS A 279 -6.69 -26.40 -6.74
N ILE A 280 -6.34 -25.19 -6.31
CA ILE A 280 -6.80 -24.62 -5.03
C ILE A 280 -8.26 -24.15 -5.13
N ASP A 281 -8.65 -23.67 -6.32
CA ASP A 281 -9.98 -23.19 -6.67
C ASP A 281 -10.55 -22.16 -5.65
N PRO A 282 -10.03 -20.92 -5.66
CA PRO A 282 -10.54 -19.85 -4.81
C PRO A 282 -11.96 -19.39 -5.19
N GLU A 283 -12.49 -19.77 -6.35
CA GLU A 283 -13.81 -19.34 -6.80
C GLU A 283 -14.94 -20.24 -6.30
N PHE A 284 -14.83 -21.56 -6.49
CA PHE A 284 -15.90 -22.51 -6.16
C PHE A 284 -15.61 -23.36 -4.91
N LEU A 285 -14.37 -23.81 -4.71
CA LEU A 285 -13.97 -24.49 -3.46
C LEU A 285 -13.77 -23.49 -2.31
N GLY A 286 -13.30 -22.27 -2.59
CA GLY A 286 -13.21 -21.18 -1.61
C GLY A 286 -12.05 -21.28 -0.62
N LEU A 287 -11.01 -22.06 -0.96
CA LEU A 287 -9.72 -22.03 -0.25
C LEU A 287 -8.94 -20.76 -0.63
N SER A 288 -8.24 -20.18 0.34
CA SER A 288 -7.35 -19.05 0.08
C SER A 288 -5.99 -19.52 -0.42
N VAL A 289 -5.19 -18.60 -0.95
CA VAL A 289 -3.87 -18.87 -1.53
C VAL A 289 -2.80 -18.05 -0.82
N ALA A 290 -1.64 -18.64 -0.57
CA ALA A 290 -0.44 -17.94 -0.13
C ALA A 290 0.63 -17.97 -1.23
N LEU A 291 0.76 -16.88 -1.97
CA LEU A 291 1.69 -16.71 -3.09
C LEU A 291 3.07 -16.29 -2.57
N PHE A 292 4.02 -17.21 -2.53
CA PHE A 292 5.37 -17.07 -1.99
C PHE A 292 6.41 -16.73 -3.07
N GLY A 293 7.27 -15.76 -2.76
CA GLY A 293 8.38 -15.34 -3.62
C GLY A 293 8.01 -14.70 -4.97
N PRO A 294 6.94 -13.89 -5.12
CA PRO A 294 6.61 -13.24 -6.40
C PRO A 294 7.68 -12.23 -6.86
N GLY A 295 8.60 -11.82 -5.97
CA GLY A 295 9.83 -11.10 -6.32
C GLY A 295 10.66 -11.79 -7.41
N TRP A 296 10.43 -13.09 -7.66
CA TRP A 296 10.80 -13.82 -8.87
C TRP A 296 10.77 -12.99 -10.15
N SER A 297 9.67 -12.25 -10.42
CA SER A 297 9.52 -11.50 -11.67
C SER A 297 10.49 -10.34 -11.84
N TRP A 298 11.10 -9.88 -10.74
CA TRP A 298 12.22 -8.94 -10.74
C TRP A 298 13.55 -9.67 -10.78
N GLU A 299 13.72 -10.68 -9.92
CA GLU A 299 14.99 -11.36 -9.71
C GLU A 299 15.43 -12.24 -10.90
N THR A 300 14.51 -12.67 -11.78
CA THR A 300 14.88 -13.28 -13.07
C THR A 300 15.19 -12.29 -14.19
N GLU A 301 14.83 -11.01 -14.03
CA GLU A 301 14.89 -10.01 -15.11
C GLU A 301 15.93 -8.91 -14.89
N GLN A 302 16.27 -8.58 -13.63
CA GLN A 302 17.10 -7.41 -13.27
C GLN A 302 18.50 -7.37 -13.92
N ASP A 303 19.08 -8.53 -14.19
CA ASP A 303 20.43 -8.67 -14.77
C ASP A 303 20.43 -8.74 -16.31
N LYS A 304 19.26 -8.62 -16.96
CA LYS A 304 19.14 -8.71 -18.42
C LYS A 304 19.41 -7.38 -19.14
N PRO A 305 20.01 -7.39 -20.34
CA PRO A 305 20.21 -6.19 -21.13
C PRO A 305 18.88 -5.47 -21.43
N GLY A 306 18.83 -4.16 -21.14
CA GLY A 306 17.65 -3.33 -21.37
C GLY A 306 16.65 -3.29 -20.21
N PHE A 307 16.95 -3.90 -19.06
CA PHE A 307 16.10 -3.83 -17.87
C PHE A 307 15.84 -2.38 -17.39
N SER A 308 14.56 -2.04 -17.25
CA SER A 308 14.07 -0.83 -16.58
C SER A 308 12.78 -1.14 -15.79
N TRP A 309 12.26 -0.17 -15.04
CA TRP A 309 10.95 -0.32 -14.39
C TRP A 309 9.83 -0.57 -15.40
N GLU A 310 9.87 0.03 -16.59
CA GLU A 310 8.88 -0.16 -17.64
C GLU A 310 8.92 -1.59 -18.22
N THR A 311 10.10 -2.14 -18.49
CA THR A 311 10.23 -3.51 -19.03
C THR A 311 9.82 -4.54 -17.99
N TRP A 312 10.24 -4.34 -16.73
CA TRP A 312 9.82 -5.19 -15.62
C TRP A 312 8.31 -5.10 -15.38
N TRP A 313 7.74 -3.89 -15.35
CA TRP A 313 6.31 -3.69 -15.12
C TRP A 313 5.45 -4.24 -16.27
N ALA A 314 5.97 -4.36 -17.49
CA ALA A 314 5.31 -5.11 -18.57
C ALA A 314 5.33 -6.63 -18.33
N TYR A 315 6.42 -7.18 -17.78
CA TYR A 315 6.55 -8.59 -17.42
C TYR A 315 5.66 -8.95 -16.23
N GLU A 316 5.70 -8.15 -15.16
CA GLU A 316 4.91 -8.31 -13.94
C GLU A 316 3.40 -8.16 -14.23
N ARG A 317 2.97 -7.15 -15.00
CA ARG A 317 1.57 -7.07 -15.44
C ARG A 317 1.13 -8.29 -16.24
N LYS A 318 2.00 -8.89 -17.06
CA LYS A 318 1.65 -10.11 -17.82
C LYS A 318 1.37 -11.29 -16.88
N LEU A 319 2.15 -11.44 -15.81
CA LEU A 319 1.94 -12.49 -14.79
C LEU A 319 0.63 -12.27 -14.01
N TRP A 320 0.41 -11.04 -13.56
CA TRP A 320 -0.68 -10.74 -12.64
C TRP A 320 -2.03 -10.49 -13.32
N LEU A 321 -2.04 -9.73 -14.41
CA LEU A 321 -3.24 -9.21 -15.09
C LEU A 321 -3.44 -9.76 -16.50
N GLY A 322 -2.41 -10.40 -17.06
CA GLY A 322 -2.42 -10.94 -18.42
C GLY A 322 -1.79 -10.01 -19.46
N PRO A 323 -1.67 -10.48 -20.72
CA PRO A 323 -0.98 -9.74 -21.78
C PRO A 323 -1.72 -8.45 -22.14
N GLN A 324 -0.95 -7.41 -22.48
CA GLN A 324 -1.48 -6.10 -22.88
C GLN A 324 -2.25 -6.18 -24.21
N THR A 325 -1.75 -6.97 -25.16
CA THR A 325 -2.45 -7.24 -26.44
C THR A 325 -3.56 -8.28 -26.22
N ARG A 326 -4.76 -8.04 -26.76
CA ARG A 326 -5.88 -9.00 -26.69
C ARG A 326 -5.59 -10.17 -27.64
N GLY A 327 -5.63 -11.40 -27.13
CA GLY A 327 -5.36 -12.62 -27.91
C GLY A 327 -3.88 -12.96 -28.09
N GLU A 328 -2.97 -12.26 -27.41
CA GLU A 328 -1.56 -12.65 -27.32
C GLU A 328 -1.41 -13.91 -26.45
N ALA A 329 -0.89 -15.00 -27.02
CA ALA A 329 -0.58 -16.20 -26.26
C ALA A 329 0.61 -15.95 -25.33
N VAL A 330 0.46 -16.27 -24.04
CA VAL A 330 1.56 -16.23 -23.07
C VAL A 330 2.30 -17.56 -23.10
N GLU A 331 3.60 -17.52 -23.40
CA GLU A 331 4.44 -18.72 -23.37
C GLU A 331 4.61 -19.20 -21.93
N VAL A 332 4.21 -20.45 -21.67
CA VAL A 332 4.38 -21.10 -20.36
C VAL A 332 5.16 -22.40 -20.56
N PRO A 333 6.22 -22.66 -19.76
CA PRO A 333 6.92 -23.94 -19.80
C PRO A 333 5.95 -25.14 -19.66
N PRO A 334 6.14 -26.23 -20.43
CA PRO A 334 5.25 -27.38 -20.40
C PRO A 334 5.24 -28.01 -19.01
N HIS A 335 4.06 -28.36 -18.51
CA HIS A 335 3.96 -29.07 -17.23
C HIS A 335 4.61 -30.46 -17.35
N LYS A 336 5.25 -30.89 -16.26
CA LYS A 336 5.81 -32.23 -16.09
C LYS A 336 5.38 -32.73 -14.72
N PRO A 337 4.44 -33.68 -14.62
CA PRO A 337 4.02 -34.25 -13.34
C PRO A 337 5.20 -34.88 -12.60
N ARG A 338 5.18 -34.81 -11.27
CA ARG A 338 6.20 -35.42 -10.41
C ARG A 338 5.96 -36.93 -10.30
N ALA A 339 6.96 -37.68 -9.83
CA ALA A 339 6.81 -39.13 -9.65
C ALA A 339 5.59 -39.46 -8.76
N GLY A 340 4.71 -40.34 -9.26
CA GLY A 340 3.45 -40.72 -8.60
C GLY A 340 2.35 -39.67 -8.61
N GLU A 341 2.48 -38.61 -9.41
CA GLU A 341 1.41 -37.65 -9.70
C GLU A 341 0.61 -38.14 -10.92
N PRO A 342 -0.73 -38.01 -10.95
CA PRO A 342 -1.49 -38.28 -12.17
C PRO A 342 -1.23 -37.19 -13.21
N ASP A 343 -1.34 -37.54 -14.50
CA ASP A 343 -1.45 -36.54 -15.56
C ASP A 343 -2.75 -35.75 -15.38
N CYS A 344 -2.69 -34.43 -15.55
CA CYS A 344 -3.84 -33.54 -15.56
C CYS A 344 -3.75 -32.54 -16.72
N GLU A 345 -4.90 -32.25 -17.33
CA GLU A 345 -4.99 -31.23 -18.37
C GLU A 345 -5.08 -29.83 -17.73
N HIS A 346 -4.42 -28.86 -18.36
CA HIS A 346 -4.50 -27.45 -17.99
C HIS A 346 -4.83 -26.63 -19.24
N GLY A 347 -5.72 -25.65 -19.10
CA GLY A 347 -6.03 -24.71 -20.17
C GLY A 347 -4.89 -23.73 -20.47
N GLU A 348 -5.19 -22.73 -21.30
CA GLU A 348 -4.29 -21.61 -21.58
C GLU A 348 -3.95 -20.82 -20.30
N PHE A 349 -2.91 -19.98 -20.39
CA PHE A 349 -2.45 -19.17 -19.26
C PHE A 349 -3.57 -18.27 -18.70
N THR A 350 -3.87 -18.46 -17.41
CA THR A 350 -4.81 -17.62 -16.65
C THR A 350 -4.03 -16.69 -15.71
N PRO A 351 -4.19 -15.36 -15.78
CA PRO A 351 -3.43 -14.43 -14.94
C PRO A 351 -3.86 -14.49 -13.47
N ILE A 352 -2.94 -14.23 -12.54
CA ILE A 352 -3.15 -14.45 -11.09
C ILE A 352 -4.42 -13.77 -10.57
N THR A 353 -4.72 -12.53 -11.00
CA THR A 353 -5.88 -11.79 -10.50
C THR A 353 -7.23 -12.30 -11.00
N ALA A 354 -7.28 -13.18 -12.00
CA ALA A 354 -8.54 -13.78 -12.46
C ALA A 354 -9.16 -14.73 -11.42
N PHE A 355 -8.33 -15.30 -10.53
CA PHE A 355 -8.77 -16.22 -9.48
C PHE A 355 -9.34 -15.51 -8.24
N PHE A 356 -9.24 -14.17 -8.13
CA PHE A 356 -9.58 -13.43 -6.90
C PHE A 356 -10.55 -12.28 -7.16
N PRO A 357 -11.50 -12.01 -6.25
CA PRO A 357 -12.40 -10.87 -6.38
C PRO A 357 -11.65 -9.54 -6.20
N ARG A 358 -11.78 -8.65 -7.19
CA ARG A 358 -11.31 -7.27 -7.15
C ARG A 358 -11.99 -6.51 -5.99
N GLN A 359 -11.19 -5.97 -5.07
CA GLN A 359 -11.64 -5.20 -3.93
C GLN A 359 -11.44 -3.69 -4.17
N ALA A 360 -12.52 -2.92 -4.00
CA ALA A 360 -12.43 -1.46 -3.99
C ALA A 360 -11.59 -0.95 -2.79
N PRO A 361 -10.94 0.22 -2.91
CA PRO A 361 -10.32 0.90 -1.77
C PRO A 361 -11.34 1.22 -0.66
N PRO A 362 -10.89 1.59 0.55
CA PRO A 362 -11.76 2.07 1.61
C PRO A 362 -12.69 3.20 1.15
N ASN A 363 -13.84 3.36 1.83
CA ASN A 363 -14.82 4.35 1.43
C ASN A 363 -14.22 5.77 1.50
N PRO A 364 -14.39 6.64 0.48
CA PRO A 364 -13.87 8.02 0.55
C PRO A 364 -14.44 8.86 1.72
N ARG A 365 -15.55 8.41 2.33
CA ARG A 365 -16.11 8.98 3.58
C ARG A 365 -15.30 8.63 4.83
N GLU A 366 -14.58 7.51 4.81
CA GLU A 366 -13.81 6.96 5.93
C GLU A 366 -12.31 7.26 5.78
N LEU A 367 -11.80 7.22 4.54
CA LEU A 367 -10.43 7.58 4.17
C LEU A 367 -10.45 8.33 2.83
N PRO A 368 -10.05 9.61 2.77
CA PRO A 368 -9.89 10.37 1.53
C PRO A 368 -9.22 9.56 0.41
N PHE A 369 -9.87 9.47 -0.76
CA PHE A 369 -9.24 8.85 -1.92
C PHE A 369 -8.44 9.89 -2.68
N LEU A 370 -7.14 9.64 -2.83
CA LEU A 370 -6.22 10.42 -3.64
C LEU A 370 -5.31 9.46 -4.42
N THR A 371 -5.17 9.67 -5.71
CA THR A 371 -4.08 9.09 -6.49
C THR A 371 -3.47 10.10 -7.46
N TYR A 372 -2.15 10.02 -7.58
CA TYR A 372 -1.35 10.65 -8.63
C TYR A 372 -0.60 9.56 -9.42
N PHE A 373 -1.24 8.39 -9.56
CA PHE A 373 -0.80 7.24 -10.38
C PHE A 373 0.68 6.86 -10.19
N SER A 374 1.14 6.92 -8.93
CA SER A 374 2.53 6.67 -8.55
C SER A 374 2.72 5.21 -8.12
N PRO A 375 3.62 4.45 -8.74
CA PRO A 375 3.97 3.10 -8.29
C PRO A 375 4.85 3.11 -7.02
N GLY A 376 5.27 4.29 -6.53
CA GLY A 376 6.29 4.43 -5.49
C GLY A 376 7.72 4.44 -6.02
N VAL A 377 7.90 4.62 -7.33
CA VAL A 377 9.21 4.78 -8.01
C VAL A 377 9.11 5.82 -9.11
N GLY A 378 10.24 6.41 -9.50
CA GLY A 378 10.29 7.34 -10.64
C GLY A 378 11.70 7.81 -11.00
N TYR A 379 11.84 8.41 -12.18
CA TYR A 379 13.07 9.08 -12.64
C TYR A 379 13.09 10.59 -12.37
N ALA A 380 11.96 11.15 -11.91
CA ALA A 380 11.79 12.58 -11.63
C ALA A 380 10.83 12.80 -10.45
N TRP A 381 10.68 14.06 -10.01
CA TRP A 381 9.64 14.49 -9.07
C TRP A 381 8.95 15.75 -9.58
N PHE A 382 7.61 15.75 -9.58
CA PHE A 382 6.77 16.81 -10.11
C PHE A 382 5.89 17.44 -9.02
N VAL A 383 5.68 18.75 -9.12
CA VAL A 383 4.73 19.53 -8.30
C VAL A 383 4.09 20.60 -9.19
N ASP A 384 2.75 20.66 -9.23
CA ASP A 384 1.98 21.53 -10.15
C ASP A 384 2.46 21.47 -11.62
N GLY A 385 2.78 20.25 -12.08
CA GLY A 385 3.32 19.99 -13.42
C GLY A 385 4.78 20.43 -13.63
N ALA A 386 5.45 20.99 -12.62
CA ALA A 386 6.84 21.40 -12.69
C ALA A 386 7.77 20.26 -12.29
N GLN A 387 8.69 19.85 -13.18
CA GLN A 387 9.76 18.90 -12.83
C GLN A 387 10.76 19.59 -11.89
N LEU A 388 10.74 19.24 -10.61
CA LEU A 388 11.63 19.81 -9.58
C LEU A 388 12.94 19.02 -9.42
N TYR A 389 12.92 17.72 -9.72
CA TYR A 389 14.05 16.81 -9.56
C TYR A 389 14.10 15.80 -10.70
N GLN A 390 15.31 15.32 -11.01
CA GLN A 390 15.55 14.27 -11.99
C GLN A 390 16.80 13.44 -11.62
N THR A 391 16.72 12.13 -11.80
CA THR A 391 17.76 11.16 -11.44
C THR A 391 17.88 10.06 -12.50
N LYS A 392 19.11 9.75 -12.90
CA LYS A 392 19.40 8.64 -13.83
C LYS A 392 19.33 7.25 -13.18
N ALA A 393 19.45 7.17 -11.86
CA ALA A 393 19.32 5.92 -11.11
C ALA A 393 17.87 5.61 -10.72
N GLY A 394 16.98 6.61 -10.86
CA GLY A 394 15.66 6.58 -10.25
C GLY A 394 15.68 6.98 -8.77
N TRP A 395 14.53 6.81 -8.12
CA TRP A 395 14.33 6.80 -6.68
C TRP A 395 13.23 5.79 -6.32
N THR A 396 13.27 5.25 -5.10
CA THR A 396 12.22 4.35 -4.57
C THR A 396 11.64 4.93 -3.27
N ASP A 397 10.32 4.92 -3.13
CA ASP A 397 9.59 5.25 -1.90
C ASP A 397 8.18 4.63 -1.91
N LEU A 398 8.01 3.50 -1.24
CA LEU A 398 6.72 2.79 -1.18
C LEU A 398 5.63 3.57 -0.43
N ASP A 399 6.02 4.52 0.43
CA ASP A 399 5.11 5.50 1.06
C ASP A 399 4.48 6.48 0.04
N LYS A 400 5.03 6.55 -1.19
CA LYS A 400 4.47 7.32 -2.31
C LYS A 400 3.75 6.44 -3.33
N THR A 401 3.51 5.16 -3.05
CA THR A 401 2.65 4.32 -3.90
C THR A 401 1.18 4.73 -3.73
N THR A 402 0.49 5.01 -4.84
CA THR A 402 -0.95 5.27 -4.89
C THR A 402 -1.62 4.33 -5.90
N SER A 403 -2.95 4.25 -5.92
CA SER A 403 -3.64 3.35 -6.88
C SER A 403 -3.35 3.73 -8.34
N LEU A 404 -2.81 2.80 -9.13
CA LEU A 404 -2.52 3.01 -10.55
C LEU A 404 -3.78 3.06 -11.45
N GLY A 405 -4.98 3.14 -10.87
CA GLY A 405 -6.27 2.96 -11.56
C GLY A 405 -6.51 1.47 -11.79
N ASP A 406 -7.28 0.82 -10.92
CA ASP A 406 -7.33 -0.65 -10.94
C ASP A 406 -8.06 -1.24 -12.18
N LEU A 407 -8.92 -0.47 -12.84
CA LEU A 407 -9.70 -0.91 -14.01
C LEU A 407 -9.01 -0.65 -15.37
N VAL A 408 -7.90 0.09 -15.42
CA VAL A 408 -7.22 0.44 -16.69
C VAL A 408 -6.18 -0.58 -17.16
N TRP A 409 -5.96 -1.64 -16.38
CA TRP A 409 -4.90 -2.63 -16.60
C TRP A 409 -5.49 -4.05 -16.76
N PRO A 410 -4.94 -4.89 -17.69
CA PRO A 410 -3.78 -4.62 -18.54
C PRO A 410 -4.11 -3.68 -19.73
N ARG A 411 -5.40 -3.37 -19.90
CA ARG A 411 -6.03 -2.41 -20.83
C ARG A 411 -7.42 -2.07 -20.25
N PRO A 412 -7.99 -0.87 -20.47
CA PRO A 412 -9.33 -0.55 -20.00
C PRO A 412 -10.41 -1.23 -20.86
N GLU A 413 -11.54 -1.57 -20.24
CA GLU A 413 -12.71 -2.13 -20.93
C GLU A 413 -13.66 -1.02 -21.39
N LEU A 414 -13.42 -0.50 -22.60
CA LEU A 414 -14.20 0.60 -23.17
C LEU A 414 -15.68 0.25 -23.38
N GLN A 415 -16.54 1.26 -23.31
CA GLN A 415 -17.95 1.17 -23.70
C GLN A 415 -18.39 2.44 -24.44
N TRP A 416 -19.29 2.33 -25.43
CA TRP A 416 -19.96 3.50 -25.98
C TRP A 416 -20.96 4.03 -24.95
N ALA A 417 -20.89 5.31 -24.61
CA ALA A 417 -21.59 5.83 -23.44
C ALA A 417 -23.12 5.82 -23.59
N ASP A 418 -23.63 5.86 -24.82
CA ASP A 418 -25.05 5.76 -25.18
C ASP A 418 -25.61 4.32 -25.19
N ASN A 419 -24.74 3.33 -24.97
CA ASN A 419 -25.02 1.88 -25.04
C ASN A 419 -25.63 1.38 -26.38
N LYS A 420 -25.55 2.16 -27.48
CA LYS A 420 -26.01 1.78 -28.82
C LYS A 420 -24.84 1.18 -29.61
N GLY A 421 -24.55 -0.08 -29.31
CA GLY A 421 -23.35 -0.80 -29.79
C GLY A 421 -23.43 -1.31 -31.23
N GLU A 422 -23.51 -0.40 -32.20
CA GLU A 422 -23.46 -0.75 -33.65
C GLU A 422 -22.08 -0.48 -34.30
N LEU A 423 -21.25 0.40 -33.71
CA LEU A 423 -19.90 0.72 -34.18
C LEU A 423 -18.81 0.02 -33.33
N PRO A 424 -17.66 -0.35 -33.93
CA PRO A 424 -16.53 -0.89 -33.19
C PRO A 424 -16.00 0.11 -32.15
N LEU A 425 -15.43 -0.40 -31.05
CA LEU A 425 -14.79 0.43 -30.03
C LEU A 425 -13.34 0.75 -30.42
N PRO A 426 -12.79 1.91 -30.01
CA PRO A 426 -11.37 2.21 -30.15
C PRO A 426 -10.48 1.11 -29.57
N ALA A 427 -9.30 0.91 -30.15
CA ALA A 427 -8.24 0.14 -29.51
C ALA A 427 -7.64 0.98 -28.37
N ALA A 428 -7.69 0.49 -27.13
CA ALA A 428 -7.11 1.16 -25.97
C ALA A 428 -5.77 0.55 -25.54
N SER A 429 -4.83 1.40 -25.13
CA SER A 429 -3.60 1.01 -24.46
C SER A 429 -3.27 1.95 -23.31
N THR A 430 -2.53 1.44 -22.31
CA THR A 430 -2.21 2.16 -21.07
C THR A 430 -0.75 1.98 -20.66
N SER A 431 -0.19 3.04 -20.09
CA SER A 431 1.22 3.17 -19.71
C SER A 431 1.37 4.15 -18.53
N LEU A 432 2.46 4.04 -17.78
CA LEU A 432 2.86 5.08 -16.83
C LEU A 432 3.84 6.02 -17.53
N SER A 433 3.59 7.32 -17.44
CA SER A 433 4.53 8.36 -17.87
C SER A 433 5.36 8.81 -16.67
N MET A 434 6.66 8.51 -16.64
CA MET A 434 7.60 9.04 -15.63
C MET A 434 8.29 10.34 -16.06
N THR A 435 7.87 10.94 -17.19
CA THR A 435 8.51 12.10 -17.84
C THR A 435 7.63 13.34 -17.93
N ASP A 436 6.32 13.21 -17.69
CA ASP A 436 5.36 14.31 -17.57
C ASP A 436 4.26 13.90 -16.59
N ALA A 437 4.16 14.60 -15.46
CA ALA A 437 3.20 14.32 -14.40
C ALA A 437 2.79 15.60 -13.67
N TRP A 438 1.59 15.59 -13.08
CA TRP A 438 1.10 16.72 -12.29
C TRP A 438 1.78 16.77 -10.90
N LEU A 439 1.87 15.62 -10.24
CA LEU A 439 2.35 15.47 -8.87
C LEU A 439 3.11 14.14 -8.72
N GLY A 440 4.20 14.13 -7.96
CA GLY A 440 4.92 12.89 -7.63
C GLY A 440 5.82 12.38 -8.75
N GLY A 441 5.89 11.05 -8.93
CA GLY A 441 6.82 10.41 -9.86
C GLY A 441 6.31 10.16 -11.28
N SER A 442 5.00 10.13 -11.48
CA SER A 442 4.40 9.65 -12.74
C SER A 442 2.96 10.13 -12.96
N SER A 443 2.44 9.94 -14.16
CA SER A 443 1.02 10.03 -14.50
C SER A 443 0.55 8.78 -15.25
N LEU A 444 -0.76 8.57 -15.32
CA LEU A 444 -1.37 7.51 -16.11
C LEU A 444 -1.67 8.01 -17.52
N GLN A 445 -0.95 7.48 -18.50
CA GLN A 445 -1.22 7.69 -19.91
C GLN A 445 -2.23 6.64 -20.39
N VAL A 446 -3.33 7.11 -20.99
CA VAL A 446 -4.22 6.31 -21.82
C VAL A 446 -4.05 6.79 -23.26
N VAL A 447 -4.08 5.87 -24.21
CA VAL A 447 -4.08 6.17 -25.64
C VAL A 447 -5.15 5.31 -26.29
N LEU A 448 -6.18 5.95 -26.86
CA LEU A 448 -7.08 5.28 -27.79
C LEU A 448 -6.55 5.38 -29.23
N SER A 449 -7.05 4.51 -30.10
CA SER A 449 -6.70 4.49 -31.52
C SER A 449 -7.86 3.97 -32.34
N LEU A 450 -8.26 4.73 -33.36
CA LEU A 450 -9.35 4.43 -34.28
C LEU A 450 -8.81 4.39 -35.73
N PRO A 451 -9.32 3.48 -36.59
CA PRO A 451 -9.09 3.52 -38.02
C PRO A 451 -9.56 4.85 -38.63
N ALA A 452 -8.76 5.44 -39.53
CA ALA A 452 -9.07 6.76 -40.12
C ALA A 452 -10.41 6.84 -40.88
N GLN A 453 -10.98 5.70 -41.27
CA GLN A 453 -12.29 5.60 -41.93
C GLN A 453 -13.47 5.74 -40.95
N GLU A 454 -13.23 5.59 -39.64
CA GLU A 454 -14.23 5.63 -38.57
C GLU A 454 -14.16 6.94 -37.77
N HIS A 455 -13.26 7.87 -38.12
CA HIS A 455 -13.00 9.09 -37.35
C HIS A 455 -14.19 10.05 -37.32
N GLU A 456 -14.91 10.25 -38.42
CA GLU A 456 -16.05 11.18 -38.46
C GLU A 456 -17.23 10.67 -37.63
N ASP A 457 -17.55 9.37 -37.73
CA ASP A 457 -18.62 8.73 -36.94
C ASP A 457 -18.27 8.61 -35.44
N ALA A 458 -16.99 8.43 -35.11
CA ALA A 458 -16.54 8.29 -33.72
C ALA A 458 -16.30 9.63 -33.01
N ALA A 459 -15.81 10.67 -33.70
CA ALA A 459 -15.49 11.97 -33.10
C ALA A 459 -16.73 12.74 -32.61
N SER A 460 -17.93 12.34 -33.04
CA SER A 460 -19.21 12.85 -32.53
C SER A 460 -19.78 12.04 -31.36
N ARG A 461 -19.08 11.00 -30.89
CA ARG A 461 -19.56 10.04 -29.88
C ARG A 461 -18.65 9.97 -28.65
N CYS A 462 -19.21 9.39 -27.60
CA CYS A 462 -18.68 9.43 -26.24
C CYS A 462 -18.22 8.03 -25.79
N VAL A 463 -16.95 7.91 -25.35
CA VAL A 463 -16.29 6.64 -25.02
C VAL A 463 -15.98 6.56 -23.53
N TRP A 464 -16.72 5.73 -22.81
CA TRP A 464 -16.50 5.47 -21.40
C TRP A 464 -15.20 4.68 -21.17
N ILE A 465 -14.29 5.22 -20.34
CA ILE A 465 -13.06 4.56 -19.89
C ILE A 465 -13.19 4.25 -18.38
N PRO A 466 -13.31 2.97 -17.96
CA PRO A 466 -13.34 2.63 -16.54
C PRO A 466 -11.95 2.76 -15.92
N VAL A 467 -11.77 3.67 -14.96
CA VAL A 467 -10.45 3.95 -14.34
C VAL A 467 -10.25 3.25 -13.00
N GLN A 468 -11.17 3.44 -12.05
CA GLN A 468 -10.96 3.11 -10.65
C GLN A 468 -12.26 2.66 -9.99
N THR A 469 -12.23 1.54 -9.28
CA THR A 469 -13.30 1.13 -8.36
C THR A 469 -13.35 2.03 -7.13
N LEU A 470 -14.55 2.42 -6.68
CA LEU A 470 -14.76 3.26 -5.49
C LEU A 470 -16.03 2.83 -4.76
N ALA A 471 -16.01 2.86 -3.42
CA ALA A 471 -17.17 2.58 -2.60
C ALA A 471 -17.91 3.87 -2.23
N PHE A 472 -19.14 4.08 -2.73
CA PHE A 472 -19.97 5.24 -2.37
C PHE A 472 -20.93 4.94 -1.21
N THR A 473 -21.29 5.96 -0.42
CA THR A 473 -22.35 5.88 0.60
C THR A 473 -23.60 6.56 0.07
N PRO A 474 -24.78 5.90 0.08
CA PRO A 474 -26.04 6.53 -0.33
C PRO A 474 -26.33 7.81 0.43
N ASN A 475 -26.96 8.78 -0.23
CA ASN A 475 -27.33 10.10 0.32
C ASN A 475 -26.15 10.93 0.85
N VAL A 476 -24.92 10.65 0.40
CA VAL A 476 -23.73 11.48 0.61
C VAL A 476 -23.33 12.05 -0.75
N SER A 477 -23.15 13.37 -0.81
CA SER A 477 -22.50 14.02 -1.96
C SER A 477 -20.99 13.85 -1.85
N TYR A 478 -20.30 13.62 -2.96
CA TYR A 478 -18.84 13.53 -3.02
C TYR A 478 -18.30 14.44 -4.13
N THR A 479 -17.35 15.34 -3.83
CA THR A 479 -16.58 16.02 -4.88
C THR A 479 -15.56 15.05 -5.47
N VAL A 480 -15.60 14.87 -6.79
CA VAL A 480 -14.53 14.27 -7.59
C VAL A 480 -13.77 15.40 -8.28
N ASN A 481 -12.46 15.45 -8.10
CA ASN A 481 -11.57 16.35 -8.84
C ASN A 481 -10.64 15.52 -9.71
N LEU A 482 -10.55 15.88 -10.98
CA LEU A 482 -9.64 15.28 -11.94
C LEU A 482 -8.71 16.34 -12.52
N VAL A 483 -7.39 16.12 -12.42
CA VAL A 483 -6.36 16.86 -13.14
C VAL A 483 -5.83 15.98 -14.28
N TYR A 484 -5.81 16.53 -15.49
CA TYR A 484 -5.52 15.81 -16.72
C TYR A 484 -4.75 16.66 -17.72
N LYS A 485 -4.24 16.04 -18.78
CA LYS A 485 -3.55 16.70 -19.88
C LYS A 485 -3.96 16.06 -21.20
N VAL A 486 -4.06 16.86 -22.26
CA VAL A 486 -4.30 16.36 -23.62
C VAL A 486 -2.99 16.46 -24.40
N ALA A 487 -2.67 15.44 -25.20
CA ALA A 487 -1.44 15.44 -25.98
C ALA A 487 -1.55 16.43 -27.16
N PRO A 488 -0.48 17.13 -27.56
CA PRO A 488 -0.53 18.10 -28.68
C PRO A 488 -0.94 17.52 -30.04
N ASN A 489 -0.94 16.18 -30.18
CA ASN A 489 -1.30 15.45 -31.39
C ASN A 489 -2.65 14.71 -31.27
N SER A 490 -3.42 14.96 -30.20
CA SER A 490 -4.79 14.44 -30.04
C SER A 490 -5.78 15.14 -31.00
N LEU A 491 -7.01 14.63 -31.08
CA LEU A 491 -8.09 15.29 -31.81
C LEU A 491 -8.31 16.74 -31.29
N PRO A 492 -8.61 17.71 -32.16
CA PRO A 492 -9.07 19.03 -31.74
C PRO A 492 -10.40 18.90 -30.97
N ASP A 493 -10.66 19.84 -30.07
CA ASP A 493 -11.89 19.96 -29.28
C ASP A 493 -12.28 18.72 -28.43
N LEU A 494 -11.31 17.85 -28.11
CA LEU A 494 -11.48 16.73 -27.18
C LEU A 494 -11.79 17.22 -25.75
N GLU A 495 -13.06 17.10 -25.33
CA GLU A 495 -13.48 17.35 -23.95
C GLU A 495 -13.30 16.12 -23.04
N VAL A 496 -13.03 16.41 -21.78
CA VAL A 496 -12.71 15.46 -20.71
C VAL A 496 -13.52 15.81 -19.47
N ALA A 497 -14.25 14.83 -18.93
CA ALA A 497 -14.91 14.96 -17.63
C ALA A 497 -14.81 13.65 -16.82
N PRO A 498 -14.64 13.73 -15.49
CA PRO A 498 -14.85 12.59 -14.61
C PRO A 498 -16.33 12.20 -14.58
N SER A 499 -16.61 10.91 -14.39
CA SER A 499 -17.98 10.38 -14.34
C SER A 499 -17.99 9.01 -13.64
N VAL A 500 -19.17 8.43 -13.42
CA VAL A 500 -19.37 7.25 -12.54
C VAL A 500 -20.46 6.31 -13.05
N ARG A 501 -20.24 5.00 -12.89
CA ARG A 501 -21.17 3.90 -13.22
C ARG A 501 -21.16 2.83 -12.12
N THR A 502 -22.21 2.03 -12.03
CA THR A 502 -22.22 0.80 -11.21
C THR A 502 -21.29 -0.27 -11.80
N LEU A 503 -20.74 -1.14 -10.96
CA LEU A 503 -19.91 -2.28 -11.37
C LEU A 503 -20.75 -3.55 -11.47
N GLY A 504 -20.64 -4.27 -12.60
CA GLY A 504 -21.37 -5.51 -12.89
C GLY A 504 -22.90 -5.36 -12.94
N ASP A 505 -23.61 -6.49 -12.89
CA ASP A 505 -25.09 -6.59 -12.96
C ASP A 505 -25.81 -6.08 -11.69
N SER A 506 -25.21 -5.13 -10.98
CA SER A 506 -25.84 -4.42 -9.87
C SER A 506 -27.12 -3.74 -10.36
N PRO A 507 -28.25 -3.78 -9.62
CA PRO A 507 -29.50 -3.16 -10.06
C PRO A 507 -29.26 -1.67 -10.35
N PRO A 508 -29.84 -1.10 -11.42
CA PRO A 508 -29.41 0.19 -11.97
C PRO A 508 -29.60 1.32 -10.96
N VAL A 509 -28.50 1.73 -10.33
CA VAL A 509 -28.44 2.92 -9.47
C VAL A 509 -27.80 4.05 -10.26
N SER A 510 -28.43 5.21 -10.22
CA SER A 510 -28.14 6.37 -11.04
C SER A 510 -27.18 7.34 -10.30
N PHE A 511 -26.51 8.29 -10.97
CA PHE A 511 -25.45 9.17 -10.41
C PHE A 511 -25.61 10.69 -10.70
N ASP A 512 -25.88 11.53 -9.68
CA ASP A 512 -26.38 12.92 -9.78
C ASP A 512 -25.19 13.85 -9.80
N ILE A 513 -24.73 14.11 -11.01
CA ILE A 513 -23.49 14.81 -11.30
C ILE A 513 -23.80 16.29 -11.50
N LYS A 514 -23.29 17.11 -10.59
CA LYS A 514 -23.35 18.56 -10.68
C LYS A 514 -21.96 19.12 -10.95
N GLN A 515 -21.78 19.70 -12.14
CA GLN A 515 -20.55 20.37 -12.52
C GLN A 515 -20.26 21.53 -11.56
N LYS A 516 -19.03 21.56 -11.02
CA LYS A 516 -18.62 22.50 -9.95
C LYS A 516 -17.72 23.62 -10.45
N THR A 517 -16.94 23.34 -11.49
CA THR A 517 -16.14 24.29 -12.26
C THR A 517 -16.67 24.33 -13.70
N PRO A 518 -16.77 25.52 -14.34
CA PRO A 518 -17.04 25.57 -15.78
C PRO A 518 -15.98 24.80 -16.57
N GLN A 519 -16.29 24.51 -17.84
CA GLN A 519 -15.49 23.75 -18.80
C GLN A 519 -13.97 23.99 -18.66
N SER A 520 -13.24 22.90 -18.35
CA SER A 520 -11.78 22.80 -18.20
C SER A 520 -11.02 24.09 -17.86
N SER A 521 -10.85 24.42 -16.57
CA SER A 521 -9.96 25.52 -16.21
C SER A 521 -8.50 25.14 -16.49
N GLY A 522 -7.87 25.89 -17.38
CA GLY A 522 -6.46 25.69 -17.75
C GLY A 522 -5.54 25.96 -16.55
N LEU A 523 -4.83 24.92 -16.13
CA LEU A 523 -3.74 24.99 -15.16
C LEU A 523 -2.43 25.35 -15.87
N GLN A 524 -1.35 25.47 -15.11
CA GLN A 524 -0.03 25.73 -15.69
C GLN A 524 0.44 24.53 -16.53
N ARG A 525 1.35 24.80 -17.48
CA ARG A 525 2.14 23.78 -18.22
C ARG A 525 1.28 22.81 -19.08
N GLY A 526 0.09 23.26 -19.48
CA GLY A 526 -0.82 22.50 -20.35
C GLY A 526 -1.66 21.44 -19.63
N TRP A 527 -1.67 21.44 -18.29
CA TRP A 527 -2.63 20.67 -17.51
C TRP A 527 -3.98 21.39 -17.44
N SER A 528 -5.05 20.64 -17.22
CA SER A 528 -6.41 21.12 -17.01
C SER A 528 -7.02 20.44 -15.79
N THR A 529 -8.04 21.04 -15.18
CA THR A 529 -8.82 20.41 -14.10
C THR A 529 -10.32 20.47 -14.36
N PHE A 530 -11.02 19.43 -13.89
CA PHE A 530 -12.47 19.32 -13.93
C PHE A 530 -12.98 18.78 -12.59
N SER A 531 -13.94 19.49 -11.97
CA SER A 531 -14.56 19.08 -10.71
C SER A 531 -16.07 18.88 -10.85
N ILE A 532 -16.56 17.75 -10.33
CA ILE A 532 -17.99 17.45 -10.19
C ILE A 532 -18.33 17.12 -8.73
N ASP A 533 -19.56 17.42 -8.32
CA ASP A 533 -20.18 16.84 -7.12
C ASP A 533 -21.12 15.70 -7.53
N VAL A 534 -20.86 14.50 -7.00
CA VAL A 534 -21.59 13.25 -7.27
C VAL A 534 -22.54 12.93 -6.12
N ILE A 535 -23.84 12.86 -6.42
CA ILE A 535 -24.91 12.23 -5.63
C ILE A 535 -25.42 11.02 -6.48
N LEU A 536 -26.64 10.48 -6.30
CA LEU A 536 -27.15 9.31 -7.05
C LEU A 536 -28.42 9.53 -7.96
N SER A 537 -28.33 10.25 -9.12
CA SER A 537 -29.07 10.21 -10.46
C SER A 537 -28.70 11.29 -11.56
N ALA A 538 -28.14 11.15 -12.81
CA ALA A 538 -27.51 10.15 -13.73
C ALA A 538 -26.40 10.79 -14.68
N ALA A 539 -25.63 10.04 -15.52
CA ALA A 539 -24.27 10.43 -16.06
C ALA A 539 -23.86 10.07 -17.55
N ILE A 540 -22.75 10.65 -18.11
CA ILE A 540 -22.07 10.37 -19.44
C ILE A 540 -20.50 10.60 -19.37
N ASP A 541 -19.69 10.55 -20.48
CA ASP A 541 -18.30 11.15 -20.74
C ASP A 541 -17.04 10.27 -21.17
N VAL A 542 -15.89 10.90 -21.57
CA VAL A 542 -14.92 10.53 -22.69
C VAL A 542 -13.39 10.23 -22.33
N GLU A 543 -12.39 10.52 -23.23
CA GLU A 543 -10.97 10.03 -23.28
C GLU A 543 -9.88 11.00 -22.73
N ILE A 544 -8.85 10.49 -22.01
CA ILE A 544 -8.03 11.31 -21.08
C ILE A 544 -6.59 10.78 -20.82
N LEU A 545 -5.56 11.65 -20.63
CA LEU A 545 -4.36 11.32 -19.81
C LEU A 545 -4.50 11.90 -18.39
N LEU A 546 -4.30 11.06 -17.37
CA LEU A 546 -4.74 11.30 -16.00
C LEU A 546 -3.53 11.61 -15.08
N GLY A 547 -3.46 12.83 -14.55
CA GLY A 547 -2.36 13.31 -13.69
C GLY A 547 -2.65 13.16 -12.19
N LEU A 548 -3.87 13.47 -11.76
CA LEU A 548 -4.31 13.33 -10.37
C LEU A 548 -5.82 13.14 -10.30
N MET A 549 -6.28 12.22 -9.45
CA MET A 549 -7.70 12.03 -9.16
C MET A 549 -7.92 12.00 -7.64
N SER A 550 -8.84 12.83 -7.14
CA SER A 550 -9.27 12.82 -5.74
C SER A 550 -10.79 12.72 -5.60
N VAL A 551 -11.25 11.97 -4.60
CA VAL A 551 -12.68 11.80 -4.28
C VAL A 551 -12.89 11.95 -2.78
N LEU A 552 -13.82 12.84 -2.40
CA LEU A 552 -13.99 13.34 -1.03
C LEU A 552 -15.47 13.62 -0.74
N PRO A 553 -16.00 13.33 0.46
CA PRO A 553 -17.36 13.73 0.82
C PRO A 553 -17.49 15.26 0.87
N THR A 554 -18.55 15.78 0.25
CA THR A 554 -18.93 17.19 0.31
C THR A 554 -19.45 17.54 1.71
N PRO A 555 -19.05 18.68 2.31
CA PRO A 555 -19.60 19.14 3.58
C PRO A 555 -21.14 19.26 3.54
N LEU A 556 -21.81 18.85 4.61
CA LEU A 556 -23.27 18.66 4.65
C LEU A 556 -24.12 19.95 4.65
N THR A 557 -23.56 21.13 4.38
CA THR A 557 -24.25 22.42 4.51
C THR A 557 -24.05 23.34 3.31
N GLN A 558 -25.15 23.65 2.61
CA GLN A 558 -25.26 24.76 1.64
C GLN A 558 -25.61 26.10 2.33
N ALA A 559 -25.79 26.11 3.65
CA ALA A 559 -25.88 27.35 4.43
C ALA A 559 -24.56 28.14 4.35
N PRO A 560 -24.59 29.48 4.46
CA PRO A 560 -23.37 30.29 4.51
C PRO A 560 -22.54 29.88 5.73
N SER A 561 -21.47 29.12 5.49
CA SER A 561 -20.78 28.34 6.50
C SER A 561 -19.41 28.92 6.83
N VAL A 562 -19.13 29.06 8.13
CA VAL A 562 -17.81 29.47 8.65
C VAL A 562 -16.84 28.27 8.67
N HIS A 563 -17.11 27.23 7.86
CA HIS A 563 -16.79 25.83 8.22
C HIS A 563 -15.83 25.14 7.25
N ALA A 564 -15.07 25.91 6.46
CA ALA A 564 -13.93 25.42 5.72
C ALA A 564 -12.63 25.70 6.51
N HIS A 565 -12.14 24.70 7.24
CA HIS A 565 -10.78 24.71 7.77
C HIS A 565 -9.79 24.79 6.60
N GLN A 566 -9.14 25.94 6.40
CA GLN A 566 -8.08 26.07 5.40
C GLN A 566 -6.81 25.40 5.96
N PRO A 567 -6.24 24.39 5.28
CA PRO A 567 -5.00 23.75 5.71
C PRO A 567 -3.84 24.74 5.67
N LYS A 568 -3.07 24.83 6.75
CA LYS A 568 -1.85 25.64 6.84
C LYS A 568 -0.76 24.89 7.59
N ILE A 569 0.46 25.40 7.51
CA ILE A 569 1.56 25.05 8.42
C ILE A 569 1.75 26.24 9.37
N LEU A 570 1.96 25.99 10.65
CA LEU A 570 1.93 26.99 11.72
C LEU A 570 3.31 27.61 11.98
N TRP A 571 4.32 26.75 12.10
CA TRP A 571 5.71 27.10 12.32
C TRP A 571 6.61 25.99 11.74
N ALA A 572 7.88 26.32 11.50
CA ALA A 572 8.97 25.36 11.31
C ALA A 572 10.11 25.70 12.28
N ASP A 573 10.79 24.67 12.76
CA ASP A 573 11.93 24.75 13.68
C ASP A 573 13.00 23.72 13.28
N TYR A 574 14.24 23.92 13.74
CA TYR A 574 15.40 23.17 13.28
C TYR A 574 16.39 22.83 14.40
N ALA A 575 16.62 21.53 14.62
CA ALA A 575 17.58 21.02 15.59
C ALA A 575 18.87 20.52 14.90
N LEU A 576 20.01 21.18 15.15
CA LEU A 576 21.34 20.74 14.69
C LEU A 576 21.75 19.41 15.35
N GLN A 577 22.46 18.53 14.62
CA GLN A 577 23.01 17.32 15.23
C GLN A 577 24.21 17.65 16.16
N PRO A 578 24.26 17.12 17.40
CA PRO A 578 25.27 17.51 18.39
C PRO A 578 26.69 17.01 18.07
N ASN A 579 26.83 15.87 17.37
CA ASN A 579 28.13 15.30 17.01
C ASN A 579 28.55 15.75 15.60
N ARG A 580 29.05 16.98 15.49
CA ARG A 580 29.60 17.50 14.23
C ARG A 580 30.87 16.75 13.82
N VAL A 581 30.80 15.99 12.73
CA VAL A 581 31.96 15.79 11.84
C VAL A 581 32.22 17.13 11.12
N ALA A 582 33.48 17.46 10.82
CA ALA A 582 33.86 18.77 10.28
C ALA A 582 33.11 19.15 8.98
N ASP A 583 32.80 18.16 8.15
CA ASP A 583 32.13 18.33 6.85
C ASP A 583 30.58 18.27 6.93
N ALA A 584 29.99 18.06 8.12
CA ALA A 584 28.55 17.86 8.31
C ALA A 584 27.73 19.16 8.41
N GLN A 585 28.02 20.14 7.56
CA GLN A 585 27.38 21.45 7.58
C GLN A 585 25.88 21.36 7.26
N PHE A 586 25.04 22.02 8.08
CA PHE A 586 23.58 21.93 8.03
C PHE A 586 23.00 20.50 8.16
N SER A 587 23.68 19.60 8.88
CA SER A 587 23.06 18.35 9.34
C SER A 587 22.22 18.57 10.60
N GLY A 588 20.98 18.08 10.57
CA GLY A 588 20.00 18.30 11.63
C GLY A 588 18.65 17.68 11.33
N THR A 589 17.64 18.07 12.10
CA THR A 589 16.24 17.69 11.90
C THR A 589 15.42 18.96 11.73
N LEU A 590 14.78 19.10 10.56
CA LEU A 590 13.73 20.07 10.30
C LEU A 590 12.40 19.49 10.81
N SER A 591 11.59 20.30 11.49
CA SER A 591 10.27 19.91 11.98
C SER A 591 9.28 21.06 11.91
N TRP A 592 7.98 20.77 11.85
CA TRP A 592 6.91 21.76 11.75
C TRP A 592 5.63 21.30 12.45
N GLU A 593 4.68 22.21 12.61
CA GLU A 593 3.33 21.89 13.08
C GLU A 593 2.28 22.32 12.05
N ILE A 594 1.21 21.54 11.90
CA ILE A 594 0.10 21.86 11.00
C ILE A 594 -1.02 22.59 11.73
N ALA A 595 -1.69 23.50 11.02
CA ALA A 595 -2.80 24.30 11.54
C ALA A 595 -4.00 24.31 10.60
N ALA A 596 -5.13 24.72 11.15
CA ALA A 596 -6.35 25.00 10.44
C ALA A 596 -6.72 26.48 10.62
N SER A 597 -6.72 27.27 9.55
CA SER A 597 -7.33 28.61 9.62
C SER A 597 -8.85 28.46 9.52
N LEU A 598 -9.55 29.06 10.47
CA LEU A 598 -10.96 29.43 10.27
C LEU A 598 -11.03 30.73 9.49
N GLY A 599 -12.11 30.93 8.73
CA GLY A 599 -12.39 32.22 8.09
C GLY A 599 -12.85 33.28 9.10
N PRO A 600 -12.59 34.57 8.87
CA PRO A 600 -13.04 35.63 9.78
C PRO A 600 -14.58 35.75 9.76
N MET A 601 -15.22 35.66 10.94
CA MET A 601 -16.64 35.97 11.08
C MET A 601 -16.85 37.48 11.05
N THR A 602 -17.44 38.00 9.98
CA THR A 602 -17.75 39.43 9.82
C THR A 602 -19.07 39.83 10.47
N SER A 603 -20.00 38.89 10.67
CA SER A 603 -21.22 39.08 11.45
C SER A 603 -21.76 37.76 12.00
N THR A 604 -22.43 37.81 13.15
CA THR A 604 -23.17 36.68 13.74
C THR A 604 -24.56 37.15 14.12
N ALA A 605 -25.59 36.61 13.47
CA ALA A 605 -26.98 36.90 13.83
C ALA A 605 -27.37 36.10 15.08
N LEU A 606 -27.48 36.78 16.22
CA LEU A 606 -28.02 36.18 17.44
C LEU A 606 -29.54 36.08 17.33
N SER A 607 -30.12 34.97 17.80
CA SER A 607 -31.55 34.87 18.00
C SER A 607 -32.00 35.83 19.11
N GLY A 608 -33.19 36.42 18.96
CA GLY A 608 -33.88 37.12 20.05
C GLY A 608 -34.59 36.17 21.02
N ASP A 609 -34.72 34.90 20.64
CA ASP A 609 -35.24 33.81 21.47
C ASP A 609 -34.05 33.01 22.06
N PRO A 610 -33.84 33.01 23.39
CA PRO A 610 -32.75 32.27 24.02
C PRO A 610 -32.96 30.74 24.00
N GLU A 611 -34.17 30.26 23.66
CA GLU A 611 -34.49 28.83 23.57
C GLU A 611 -34.29 28.26 22.15
N ASP A 612 -33.74 29.05 21.20
CA ASP A 612 -33.44 28.59 19.84
C ASP A 612 -32.39 27.45 19.86
N PRO A 613 -32.74 26.21 19.48
CA PRO A 613 -31.85 25.06 19.62
C PRO A 613 -30.75 25.01 18.54
N ARG A 614 -30.67 26.00 17.64
CA ARG A 614 -29.70 26.06 16.56
C ARG A 614 -28.39 26.69 17.04
N PRO A 615 -27.25 25.97 17.03
CA PRO A 615 -25.98 26.56 17.43
C PRO A 615 -25.52 27.63 16.44
N LEU A 616 -24.94 28.72 16.96
CA LEU A 616 -24.42 29.85 16.16
C LEU A 616 -23.33 29.43 15.15
N TRP A 617 -22.66 28.31 15.40
CA TRP A 617 -21.72 27.67 14.49
C TRP A 617 -21.73 26.16 14.74
N THR A 618 -21.60 25.35 13.68
CA THR A 618 -21.29 23.92 13.81
C THR A 618 -19.82 23.69 13.47
N LEU A 619 -19.07 23.05 14.37
CA LEU A 619 -17.70 22.63 14.09
C LEU A 619 -17.72 21.16 13.66
N ASN A 620 -17.19 20.87 12.47
CA ASN A 620 -16.93 19.50 12.07
C ASN A 620 -15.63 19.02 12.75
N GLY A 621 -15.61 17.81 13.30
CA GLY A 621 -14.43 17.26 14.01
C GLY A 621 -13.24 16.92 13.11
N THR A 622 -13.30 17.22 11.82
CA THR A 622 -12.28 16.90 10.81
C THR A 622 -11.21 18.00 10.75
N PHE A 623 -10.07 17.75 11.39
CA PHE A 623 -8.87 18.58 11.21
C PHE A 623 -8.25 18.35 9.81
N PRO A 624 -7.60 19.36 9.18
CA PRO A 624 -6.86 19.17 7.94
C PRO A 624 -5.79 18.08 8.00
N SER A 625 -5.64 17.34 6.91
CA SER A 625 -4.65 16.27 6.78
C SER A 625 -3.85 16.45 5.48
N PHE A 626 -2.57 16.07 5.55
CA PHE A 626 -1.59 16.18 4.47
C PHE A 626 -1.15 14.79 4.03
N ALA A 627 -0.98 14.61 2.72
CA ALA A 627 -0.43 13.40 2.13
C ALA A 627 1.10 13.35 2.33
N PHE A 628 1.77 14.48 2.12
CA PHE A 628 3.19 14.70 2.41
C PHE A 628 3.49 16.21 2.38
N PHE A 629 4.73 16.58 2.66
CA PHE A 629 5.24 17.93 2.43
C PHE A 629 6.42 17.85 1.45
N ASN A 630 6.60 18.88 0.62
CA ASN A 630 7.85 19.13 -0.11
C ASN A 630 8.74 20.02 0.75
N VAL A 631 10.03 19.73 0.80
CA VAL A 631 11.05 20.55 1.49
C VAL A 631 11.99 21.16 0.47
N TYR A 632 12.28 22.45 0.63
CA TYR A 632 13.18 23.23 -0.24
C TYR A 632 14.25 23.94 0.59
N VAL A 633 15.35 24.33 -0.04
CA VAL A 633 16.43 25.10 0.58
C VAL A 633 16.87 26.27 -0.32
N GLN A 634 17.26 27.38 0.29
CA GLN A 634 17.78 28.56 -0.39
C GLN A 634 18.99 29.12 0.38
N ALA A 635 20.09 29.38 -0.33
CA ALA A 635 21.26 30.02 0.26
C ALA A 635 21.02 31.53 0.47
N TYR A 636 21.47 32.09 1.59
CA TYR A 636 21.53 33.54 1.74
C TYR A 636 22.64 34.14 0.86
N PRO A 637 22.34 35.09 -0.03
CA PRO A 637 23.37 35.86 -0.73
C PRO A 637 24.19 36.68 0.27
N SER A 638 25.46 36.91 -0.05
CA SER A 638 26.36 37.78 0.74
C SER A 638 25.91 39.25 0.81
N ALA A 639 24.91 39.64 0.02
CA ALA A 639 24.22 40.94 0.09
C ALA A 639 23.10 41.02 1.17
N GLY A 640 22.78 39.92 1.85
CA GLY A 640 21.87 39.89 3.00
C GLY A 640 20.36 39.84 2.70
N SER A 641 19.90 40.17 1.49
CA SER A 641 18.51 39.98 1.07
C SER A 641 18.30 38.58 0.47
N ILE A 642 17.33 37.83 0.98
CA ILE A 642 16.91 36.55 0.40
C ILE A 642 16.04 36.77 -0.85
N GLY A 643 16.14 35.86 -1.83
CA GLY A 643 15.38 35.93 -3.08
C GLY A 643 13.97 35.35 -2.95
N SER A 644 13.22 35.38 -4.06
CA SER A 644 11.85 34.81 -4.12
C SER A 644 11.83 33.31 -3.78
N PRO A 645 10.83 32.78 -3.05
CA PRO A 645 10.72 31.35 -2.72
C PRO A 645 10.73 30.42 -3.94
N GLU A 646 10.29 30.90 -5.11
CA GLU A 646 10.34 30.22 -6.40
C GLU A 646 11.78 29.92 -6.89
N SER A 647 12.80 30.50 -6.24
CA SER A 647 14.22 30.18 -6.47
C SER A 647 14.83 29.22 -5.43
N ALA A 648 14.03 28.73 -4.48
CA ALA A 648 14.45 27.68 -3.56
C ALA A 648 14.54 26.33 -4.28
N ILE A 649 15.59 25.57 -3.98
CA ILE A 649 15.88 24.27 -4.60
C ILE A 649 15.17 23.20 -3.78
N TRP A 650 14.33 22.38 -4.41
CA TRP A 650 13.69 21.23 -3.77
C TRP A 650 14.76 20.23 -3.32
N ILE A 651 14.62 19.68 -2.10
CA ILE A 651 15.57 18.70 -1.53
C ILE A 651 14.96 17.37 -1.09
N GLY A 652 13.64 17.29 -0.93
CA GLY A 652 12.99 16.04 -0.54
C GLY A 652 11.50 16.15 -0.27
N THR A 653 10.92 15.02 0.13
CA THR A 653 9.58 14.97 0.74
C THR A 653 9.65 14.47 2.19
N THR A 654 8.57 13.91 2.74
CA THR A 654 8.44 13.51 4.16
C THR A 654 7.98 12.06 4.30
N GLY A 655 8.34 11.38 5.40
CA GLY A 655 7.89 10.01 5.72
C GLY A 655 8.96 8.91 5.82
N LEU A 656 10.22 9.14 5.39
CA LEU A 656 11.25 8.08 5.31
C LEU A 656 11.62 7.46 6.68
N ASP A 657 11.66 8.29 7.73
CA ASP A 657 11.90 7.86 9.10
C ASP A 657 10.61 7.45 9.84
N GLY A 658 9.48 7.42 9.12
CA GLY A 658 8.14 7.19 9.67
C GLY A 658 7.56 8.40 10.41
N ARG A 659 8.18 9.58 10.33
CA ARG A 659 7.64 10.80 10.94
C ARG A 659 6.80 11.62 9.96
N ARG A 660 5.68 12.16 10.45
CA ARG A 660 4.76 12.93 9.60
C ARG A 660 5.22 14.36 9.36
N ASN A 661 5.62 15.03 10.44
CA ASN A 661 5.92 16.47 10.44
C ASN A 661 7.40 16.77 10.71
N ALA A 662 8.30 15.91 10.23
CA ALA A 662 9.75 16.10 10.32
C ALA A 662 10.48 15.57 9.08
N LEU A 663 11.69 16.09 8.84
CA LEU A 663 12.66 15.56 7.89
C LEU A 663 14.07 15.69 8.47
N ARG A 664 14.83 14.60 8.49
CA ARG A 664 16.27 14.62 8.78
C ARG A 664 17.02 15.19 7.57
N ILE A 665 17.75 16.28 7.76
CA ILE A 665 18.58 16.88 6.72
C ILE A 665 19.95 16.22 6.72
N ASP A 666 20.21 15.49 5.63
CA ASP A 666 21.52 14.97 5.27
C ASP A 666 22.26 15.98 4.38
N PRO A 667 23.50 16.39 4.73
CA PRO A 667 24.31 17.27 3.87
C PRO A 667 24.52 16.73 2.44
N ALA A 668 24.48 15.40 2.23
CA ALA A 668 24.57 14.78 0.90
C ALA A 668 23.34 15.04 0.01
N CYS A 669 22.26 15.59 0.57
CA CYS A 669 21.07 16.03 -0.14
C CYS A 669 21.03 17.55 -0.37
N LEU A 670 22.06 18.31 0.04
CA LEU A 670 22.11 19.76 -0.16
C LEU A 670 22.86 20.13 -1.45
N PRO A 671 22.36 21.10 -2.24
CA PRO A 671 23.04 21.56 -3.44
C PRO A 671 24.33 22.33 -3.07
N SER A 672 25.34 22.28 -3.94
CA SER A 672 26.65 22.89 -3.69
C SER A 672 26.63 24.41 -3.47
N THR A 673 25.60 25.10 -3.99
CA THR A 673 25.32 26.53 -3.73
C THR A 673 24.95 26.82 -2.26
N VAL A 674 24.44 25.82 -1.55
CA VAL A 674 24.03 25.88 -0.14
C VAL A 674 25.17 25.41 0.77
N SER A 675 25.97 24.43 0.34
CA SER A 675 27.17 23.98 1.08
C SER A 675 28.20 25.12 1.31
N ALA A 676 28.29 26.10 0.41
CA ALA A 676 29.17 27.25 0.55
C ALA A 676 28.57 28.44 1.33
N ALA A 677 27.29 28.35 1.74
CA ALA A 677 26.58 29.45 2.38
C ALA A 677 26.76 29.43 3.91
N LYS A 678 26.89 30.61 4.53
CA LYS A 678 26.91 30.72 6.01
C LYS A 678 25.52 30.55 6.63
N THR A 679 24.47 30.98 5.92
CA THR A 679 23.09 30.91 6.38
C THR A 679 22.22 30.42 5.22
N VAL A 680 21.25 29.57 5.55
CA VAL A 680 20.35 28.93 4.58
C VAL A 680 18.92 28.99 5.12
N ARG A 681 17.95 29.16 4.24
CA ARG A 681 16.54 29.04 4.58
C ARG A 681 16.03 27.69 4.12
N PHE A 682 15.41 26.92 5.02
CA PHE A 682 14.59 25.77 4.65
C PHE A 682 13.13 26.21 4.56
N TYR A 683 12.41 25.78 3.52
CA TYR A 683 10.97 25.98 3.35
C TYR A 683 10.25 24.63 3.42
N VAL A 684 9.05 24.63 4.00
CA VAL A 684 8.13 23.47 4.01
C VAL A 684 6.83 23.86 3.30
N GLN A 685 6.47 23.10 2.28
CA GLN A 685 5.23 23.25 1.51
C GLN A 685 4.37 22.00 1.68
N GLY A 686 3.12 22.16 2.13
CA GLY A 686 2.20 21.04 2.30
C GLY A 686 1.52 20.62 1.00
N VAL A 687 1.31 19.31 0.84
CA VAL A 687 0.39 18.73 -0.16
C VAL A 687 -0.74 18.04 0.60
N THR A 688 -1.96 18.53 0.43
CA THR A 688 -3.13 18.05 1.19
C THR A 688 -3.51 16.61 0.80
N ASP A 689 -4.29 15.96 1.66
CA ASP A 689 -4.98 14.69 1.34
C ASP A 689 -5.99 14.79 0.17
N ARG A 690 -6.13 15.98 -0.42
CA ARG A 690 -7.00 16.31 -1.57
C ARG A 690 -6.23 16.48 -2.87
N GLY A 691 -4.89 16.41 -2.81
CA GLY A 691 -3.99 16.70 -3.94
C GLY A 691 -3.71 18.18 -4.17
N THR A 692 -4.08 19.05 -3.22
CA THR A 692 -3.82 20.50 -3.32
C THR A 692 -2.43 20.84 -2.79
N VAL A 693 -1.60 21.46 -3.62
CA VAL A 693 -0.31 22.04 -3.21
C VAL A 693 -0.57 23.40 -2.54
N LEU A 694 0.08 23.68 -1.40
CA LEU A 694 -0.02 24.99 -0.75
C LEU A 694 0.81 26.05 -1.48
N THR A 695 0.25 27.26 -1.61
CA THR A 695 0.99 28.44 -2.11
C THR A 695 2.09 28.86 -1.14
N TRP A 696 3.09 29.60 -1.62
CA TRP A 696 4.20 30.07 -0.79
C TRP A 696 3.76 30.91 0.43
N ASP A 697 2.67 31.69 0.32
CA ASP A 697 2.08 32.45 1.43
C ASP A 697 1.48 31.58 2.56
N ASN A 698 1.33 30.27 2.33
CA ASN A 698 0.86 29.29 3.30
C ASN A 698 1.94 28.24 3.64
N CYS A 699 3.17 28.45 3.15
CA CYS A 699 4.35 27.69 3.54
C CYS A 699 5.01 28.33 4.76
N VAL A 700 5.77 27.55 5.51
CA VAL A 700 6.62 28.03 6.61
C VAL A 700 8.09 27.90 6.24
N PHE A 701 8.95 28.64 6.92
CA PHE A 701 10.39 28.56 6.74
C PHE A 701 11.15 28.70 8.06
N VAL A 702 12.40 28.25 8.07
CA VAL A 702 13.35 28.45 9.18
C VAL A 702 14.74 28.78 8.64
N ASP A 703 15.40 29.75 9.28
CA ASP A 703 16.74 30.23 8.90
C ASP A 703 17.81 29.59 9.78
N VAL A 704 18.68 28.79 9.16
CA VAL A 704 19.73 28.03 9.83
C VAL A 704 21.08 28.62 9.47
N THR A 705 21.88 28.98 10.48
CA THR A 705 23.25 29.46 10.31
C THR A 705 24.24 28.37 10.70
N SER A 706 25.27 28.14 9.88
CA SER A 706 26.41 27.31 10.25
C SER A 706 27.23 28.07 11.30
N GLY A 707 27.01 27.73 12.58
CA GLY A 707 27.87 28.15 13.69
C GLY A 707 29.22 27.45 13.70
#